data_AF-A0A9X3JA07-F1
#
_entry.id   AF-A0A9X3JA07-F1
#
_cell.length_a   1.000
_cell.length_b   1.000
_cell.length_c   1.000
_cell.angle_alpha   90.00
_cell.angle_beta   90.00
_cell.angle_gamma   90.00
#
_symmetry.space_group_name_H-M   'P 1'
#
loop_
_entity.id
_entity.type
_entity.pdbx_description
1 polymer ?
#
loop_
_entity_poly.entity_id
_entity_poly.type
_entity_poly.pdbx_seq_one_letter_code
_entity_poly.pdbx_strand_id
1 'polypeptide(L)'
;MKLSEKYLKAGLVLLITLSGISFSFGQSLPDFEVEDSKKTTGTIEREIQFNGYTNHWQNNYTNWYRYGNLFKIAAPDIQKTILQSKVDAADDLKIPDLLMQEGFLFELFAHLYTSLDNPTLTELENELLKGDVLVLINSTSELGKQLESKAESIFLWAEKLQSYQFGAVDYEKIKAFYLVNGNHRLFVISSDSAEKRHALLQEIESTKEILAQYKLFKGWFGASTLLKSVTCEQGHPLDLIGIGMNEGNSWFIFDGYMDFLAKDEIETWVKEVNLPVVANVGFSPVYGCENYEGLQVQDMATKQSWIDYARKKGGYTFRPVYDPESDSFDFDGYIAMEGNKDQIDNENIPFINKTGFLSGNLTSSMVLFIEKDKSLTNSSIWDAIMDRREVAVLDKAKLMGPDRFRKTLQLLYLDKQYLEEYFGDNIDIRTEMDGYDLLVTLENYYPVEVSGDLAITPPQGLQIVNGFSGSIVLKVNETKTVRIPLRVTKEAMGKTNPVAIRFSWADKNKNTVAKLDLPPAISVHQLLYGHAPKVLYPVSIHNFTKQNSFPVKVDVYQTNNLKKAVFSQTKSCNAETATHRELNFELELPAGEYAVKTSALDVEYTSQLGVGKGEGKPYLYEVDLNSDGIDEYRMENDSVQVTLLRTGARVIEYIVKSKNDNVLFKIWPEKTYNHKRPFRMRGYYPYGGFEDFLGQASMETHQLYNAKIIQKEGDFVRVEMETDYFGNHLKKTFTLYGNSPLLEVRFELDFKNPEANVIGPQPILELGQVHGTEEVFTVPTMDGLKEYRMRPEKYYGQAINVKEGWNAGYDTSEHISFVGAFPVKQPIFLHMWMNHPDNSEAPHYYVEFQPWTPIIQKSTMFFSYYIWGSGDTWENGVMELRKRNLISTR
;
A
#
# COMPACT_ATOMS: atom_id res chain seq x y z
N MET A 1 -60.37 71.41 0.54
CA MET A 1 -59.83 70.48 -0.47
C MET A 1 -60.00 69.08 0.11
N LYS A 2 -60.75 68.22 -0.62
CA LYS A 2 -61.46 66.96 -0.26
C LYS A 2 -60.84 66.12 0.88
N LEU A 3 -61.55 65.89 2.02
CA LEU A 3 -62.59 64.86 2.30
C LEU A 3 -62.02 63.42 2.32
N SER A 4 -62.22 62.53 3.30
CA SER A 4 -63.33 62.38 4.27
C SER A 4 -62.97 61.51 5.49
N GLU A 5 -63.78 61.71 6.54
CA GLU A 5 -63.95 60.99 7.82
C GLU A 5 -64.15 59.46 7.72
N LYS A 6 -63.91 58.72 8.83
CA LYS A 6 -64.98 58.11 9.67
C LYS A 6 -64.45 57.32 10.90
N TYR A 7 -64.77 57.86 12.08
CA TYR A 7 -65.41 57.25 13.27
C TYR A 7 -64.97 55.92 13.93
N LEU A 8 -64.79 56.07 15.25
CA LEU A 8 -65.50 55.37 16.37
C LEU A 8 -64.73 54.34 17.23
N LYS A 9 -64.44 54.80 18.47
CA LYS A 9 -64.78 54.23 19.79
C LYS A 9 -64.17 52.89 20.27
N ALA A 10 -63.45 53.05 21.38
CA ALA A 10 -63.77 52.57 22.74
C ALA A 10 -63.10 51.30 23.29
N GLY A 11 -62.80 51.40 24.60
CA GLY A 11 -62.54 50.29 25.53
C GLY A 11 -61.04 50.11 25.82
N LEU A 12 -60.45 50.81 26.80
CA LEU A 12 -60.43 50.45 28.24
C LEU A 12 -59.74 49.09 28.46
N VAL A 13 -58.69 49.06 29.30
CA VAL A 13 -58.46 48.10 30.41
C VAL A 13 -56.97 48.09 30.82
N LEU A 14 -56.76 48.59 32.05
CA LEU A 14 -55.86 48.06 33.09
C LEU A 14 -54.34 48.12 32.90
N LEU A 15 -53.74 49.18 33.43
CA LEU A 15 -52.44 49.06 34.11
C LEU A 15 -52.65 48.27 35.41
N ILE A 16 -52.23 47.00 35.42
CA ILE A 16 -51.84 46.34 36.67
C ILE A 16 -50.33 46.44 36.77
N THR A 17 -49.88 47.35 37.64
CA THR A 17 -48.59 47.26 38.31
C THR A 17 -48.59 46.03 39.20
N LEU A 18 -48.00 44.93 38.72
CA LEU A 18 -47.51 43.86 39.57
C LEU A 18 -45.99 43.94 39.51
N SER A 19 -45.44 44.50 40.59
CA SER A 19 -44.09 44.29 41.07
C SER A 19 -43.77 42.80 41.03
N GLY A 20 -43.11 42.38 39.94
CA GLY A 20 -42.39 41.12 39.89
C GLY A 20 -41.23 41.24 40.85
N ILE A 21 -41.45 40.75 42.07
CA ILE A 21 -40.41 40.30 42.97
C ILE A 21 -39.47 39.44 42.12
N SER A 22 -38.25 39.91 41.87
CA SER A 22 -37.16 39.04 41.46
C SER A 22 -36.93 38.11 42.65
N PHE A 23 -37.67 37.01 42.68
CA PHE A 23 -37.21 35.83 43.38
C PHE A 23 -35.88 35.50 42.70
N SER A 24 -34.78 35.81 43.39
CA SER A 24 -33.61 34.96 43.33
C SER A 24 -34.11 33.57 43.74
N PHE A 25 -34.63 32.79 42.79
CA PHE A 25 -34.78 31.36 42.96
C PHE A 25 -33.38 30.87 43.33
N GLY A 26 -33.21 30.46 44.59
CA GLY A 26 -32.03 29.71 44.96
C GLY A 26 -31.96 28.52 44.01
N GLN A 27 -30.88 28.44 43.23
CA GLN A 27 -30.61 27.30 42.37
C GLN A 27 -30.72 26.04 43.23
N SER A 28 -31.72 25.21 42.95
CA SER A 28 -31.96 23.99 43.71
C SER A 28 -31.54 22.79 42.86
N LEU A 29 -30.99 21.74 43.48
CA LEU A 29 -30.54 20.52 42.79
C LEU A 29 -31.60 19.92 41.81
N PRO A 30 -32.93 20.00 42.07
CA PRO A 30 -33.96 19.58 41.12
C PRO A 30 -33.95 20.28 39.76
N ASP A 31 -33.31 21.44 39.63
CA ASP A 31 -33.26 22.22 38.39
C ASP A 31 -32.15 21.74 37.44
N PHE A 32 -31.32 20.77 37.88
CA PHE A 32 -30.27 20.15 37.07
C PHE A 32 -30.75 18.82 36.47
N GLU A 33 -30.75 18.73 35.15
CA GLU A 33 -31.10 17.52 34.42
C GLU A 33 -29.86 16.84 33.86
N VAL A 34 -29.93 15.53 33.62
CA VAL A 34 -28.95 14.86 32.77
C VAL A 34 -29.14 15.42 31.38
N GLU A 35 -28.11 16.04 30.81
CA GLU A 35 -28.09 16.30 29.38
C GLU A 35 -28.02 14.93 28.72
N ASP A 36 -29.15 14.43 28.21
CA ASP A 36 -29.18 13.27 27.34
C ASP A 36 -28.15 13.58 26.27
N SER A 37 -27.04 12.85 26.25
CA SER A 37 -25.97 13.12 25.29
C SER A 37 -26.63 12.97 23.93
N LYS A 38 -26.96 14.07 23.26
CA LYS A 38 -27.57 14.07 21.92
C LYS A 38 -26.66 13.38 20.89
N LYS A 39 -25.45 12.99 21.31
CA LYS A 39 -24.53 12.06 20.66
C LYS A 39 -24.60 10.66 21.30
N THR A 40 -25.70 9.94 21.19
CA THR A 40 -25.64 8.47 21.08
C THR A 40 -25.62 8.11 19.60
N THR A 41 -24.58 8.52 18.87
CA THR A 41 -24.49 8.21 17.43
C THR A 41 -23.11 7.75 17.02
N GLY A 42 -23.06 6.50 16.54
CA GLY A 42 -22.21 6.01 15.47
C GLY A 42 -20.71 5.86 15.77
N THR A 43 -20.20 4.63 15.63
CA THR A 43 -18.89 4.44 15.03
C THR A 43 -18.88 5.07 13.63
N ILE A 44 -17.79 5.74 13.24
CA ILE A 44 -17.64 6.13 11.83
C ILE A 44 -17.32 4.85 11.05
N GLU A 45 -18.21 4.46 10.15
CA GLU A 45 -18.04 3.30 9.30
C GLU A 45 -17.49 3.73 7.93
N ARG A 46 -16.51 2.96 7.45
CA ARG A 46 -15.95 3.13 6.11
C ARG A 46 -15.78 1.77 5.46
N GLU A 47 -16.39 1.60 4.30
CA GLU A 47 -16.14 0.44 3.45
C GLU A 47 -14.77 0.59 2.77
N ILE A 48 -13.98 -0.47 2.84
CA ILE A 48 -12.67 -0.59 2.20
C ILE A 48 -12.73 -1.81 1.28
N GLN A 49 -12.36 -1.58 0.03
CA GLN A 49 -12.34 -2.59 -1.01
C GLN A 49 -10.95 -2.67 -1.63
N PHE A 50 -10.50 -3.90 -1.85
CA PHE A 50 -9.31 -4.20 -2.62
C PHE A 50 -9.62 -5.33 -3.60
N ASN A 51 -9.42 -5.08 -4.89
CA ASN A 51 -9.54 -6.08 -5.94
C ASN A 51 -8.26 -6.04 -6.78
N GLY A 52 -7.34 -6.96 -6.52
CA GLY A 52 -6.00 -6.89 -7.11
C GLY A 52 -5.12 -8.07 -6.73
N TYR A 53 -3.81 -7.87 -6.91
CA TYR A 53 -2.80 -8.89 -6.67
C TYR A 53 -1.94 -8.60 -5.44
N THR A 54 -1.68 -9.61 -4.62
CA THR A 54 -0.66 -9.54 -3.57
C THR A 54 0.39 -10.63 -3.80
N ASN A 55 0.16 -11.81 -3.23
CA ASN A 55 0.81 -13.07 -3.61
C ASN A 55 -0.12 -13.97 -4.44
N HIS A 56 -1.37 -13.56 -4.63
CA HIS A 56 -2.37 -14.13 -5.52
C HIS A 56 -3.44 -13.08 -5.83
N TRP A 57 -4.23 -13.32 -6.89
CA TRP A 57 -5.42 -12.52 -7.19
C TRP A 57 -6.48 -12.73 -6.11
N GLN A 58 -6.93 -11.63 -5.50
CA GLN A 58 -7.91 -11.68 -4.43
C GLN A 58 -8.81 -10.43 -4.41
N ASN A 59 -9.99 -10.60 -3.84
CA ASN A 59 -10.92 -9.52 -3.55
C ASN A 59 -11.17 -9.49 -2.04
N ASN A 60 -10.88 -8.37 -1.40
CA ASN A 60 -11.09 -8.14 0.03
C ASN A 60 -12.08 -7.00 0.22
N TYR A 61 -13.06 -7.22 1.09
CA TYR A 61 -14.09 -6.24 1.45
C TYR A 61 -14.16 -6.16 2.97
N THR A 62 -13.98 -4.97 3.52
CA THR A 62 -13.79 -4.76 4.95
C THR A 62 -14.47 -3.48 5.38
N ASN A 63 -15.13 -3.49 6.54
CA ASN A 63 -15.69 -2.29 7.13
C ASN A 63 -14.76 -1.83 8.26
N TRP A 64 -14.24 -0.62 8.13
CA TRP A 64 -13.44 0.03 9.15
C TRP A 64 -14.35 0.89 10.02
N TYR A 65 -14.31 0.63 11.32
CA TYR A 65 -15.04 1.38 12.34
C TYR A 65 -14.05 2.22 13.14
N ARG A 66 -14.23 3.54 13.15
CA ARG A 66 -13.40 4.47 13.92
C ARG A 66 -14.15 5.08 15.10
N TYR A 67 -13.43 5.34 16.18
CA TYR A 67 -13.95 5.94 17.40
C TYR A 67 -12.96 6.98 17.95
N GLY A 68 -13.32 8.27 17.84
CA GLY A 68 -12.52 9.40 18.33
C GLY A 68 -11.23 9.62 17.55
N ASN A 69 -11.11 9.03 16.35
CA ASN A 69 -9.87 8.85 15.58
C ASN A 69 -8.67 8.27 16.37
N LEU A 70 -8.84 7.86 17.63
CA LEU A 70 -7.80 7.17 18.40
C LEU A 70 -7.83 5.66 18.10
N PHE A 71 -9.03 5.12 17.91
CA PHE A 71 -9.26 3.70 17.80
C PHE A 71 -9.87 3.32 16.45
N LYS A 72 -9.44 2.17 15.92
CA LYS A 72 -9.93 1.58 14.67
C LYS A 72 -10.08 0.07 14.81
N ILE A 73 -11.22 -0.45 14.38
CA ILE A 73 -11.48 -1.88 14.16
C ILE A 73 -11.71 -2.07 12.68
N ALA A 74 -11.16 -3.13 12.10
CA ALA A 74 -11.64 -3.65 10.84
C ALA A 74 -12.41 -4.94 11.08
N ALA A 75 -13.63 -5.02 10.56
CA ALA A 75 -14.39 -6.25 10.53
C ALA A 75 -14.56 -6.69 9.06
N PRO A 76 -14.34 -7.98 8.73
CA PRO A 76 -14.85 -8.52 7.47
C PRO A 76 -16.39 -8.43 7.48
N ASP A 77 -17.05 -8.50 6.33
CA ASP A 77 -18.51 -8.61 6.26
C ASP A 77 -18.95 -9.98 6.81
N ILE A 78 -19.07 -10.04 8.14
CA ILE A 78 -19.36 -11.23 8.93
C ILE A 78 -20.70 -11.84 8.52
N GLN A 79 -21.68 -11.02 8.13
CA GLN A 79 -22.97 -11.51 7.65
C GLN A 79 -22.79 -12.36 6.39
N LYS A 80 -22.07 -11.85 5.38
CA LYS A 80 -21.86 -12.62 4.14
C LYS A 80 -20.98 -13.84 4.33
N THR A 81 -19.95 -13.78 5.17
CA THR A 81 -19.09 -14.96 5.46
C THR A 81 -19.82 -16.01 6.29
N ILE A 82 -20.63 -15.62 7.29
CA ILE A 82 -21.47 -16.55 8.05
C ILE A 82 -22.54 -17.16 7.14
N LEU A 83 -23.17 -16.36 6.27
CA LEU A 83 -24.13 -16.86 5.29
C LEU A 83 -23.48 -17.85 4.30
N GLN A 84 -22.27 -17.56 3.81
CA GLN A 84 -21.52 -18.49 2.96
C GLN A 84 -21.16 -19.77 3.71
N SER A 85 -20.66 -19.69 4.95
CA SER A 85 -20.35 -20.88 5.76
C SER A 85 -21.59 -21.73 6.09
N LYS A 86 -22.79 -21.11 6.16
CA LYS A 86 -24.06 -21.82 6.36
C LYS A 86 -24.50 -22.55 5.09
N VAL A 87 -24.24 -21.97 3.91
CA VAL A 87 -24.45 -22.62 2.60
C VAL A 87 -23.46 -23.78 2.43
N ASP A 88 -22.19 -23.57 2.76
CA ASP A 88 -21.15 -24.62 2.69
C ASP A 88 -21.44 -25.76 3.68
N ALA A 89 -21.90 -25.44 4.89
CA ALA A 89 -22.34 -26.44 5.88
C ALA A 89 -23.60 -27.21 5.44
N ALA A 90 -24.53 -26.58 4.70
CA ALA A 90 -25.69 -27.25 4.12
C ALA A 90 -25.30 -28.21 2.98
N ASP A 91 -24.31 -27.83 2.16
CA ASP A 91 -23.73 -28.68 1.11
C ASP A 91 -22.95 -29.88 1.70
N ASP A 92 -22.16 -29.65 2.75
CA ASP A 92 -21.46 -30.72 3.48
C ASP A 92 -22.41 -31.70 4.16
N LEU A 93 -23.60 -31.25 4.58
CA LEU A 93 -24.70 -32.10 5.06
C LEU A 93 -25.44 -32.85 3.93
N LYS A 94 -24.98 -32.74 2.67
CA LYS A 94 -25.56 -33.30 1.44
C LYS A 94 -26.95 -32.75 1.09
N ILE A 95 -27.29 -31.57 1.59
CA ILE A 95 -28.56 -30.88 1.30
C ILE A 95 -28.25 -29.42 0.90
N PRO A 96 -27.61 -29.20 -0.26
CA PRO A 96 -27.05 -27.89 -0.65
C PRO A 96 -28.07 -26.76 -0.77
N ASP A 97 -29.37 -27.07 -0.82
CA ASP A 97 -30.45 -26.07 -0.94
C ASP A 97 -31.04 -25.60 0.41
N LEU A 98 -30.48 -26.02 1.56
CA LEU A 98 -31.04 -25.70 2.89
C LEU A 98 -30.67 -24.28 3.37
N LEU A 99 -31.69 -23.42 3.54
CA LEU A 99 -31.60 -22.11 4.20
C LEU A 99 -32.49 -22.12 5.45
N MET A 100 -31.91 -21.86 6.63
CA MET A 100 -32.58 -22.01 7.94
C MET A 100 -32.42 -20.77 8.83
N GLN A 101 -33.52 -20.29 9.41
CA GLN A 101 -33.52 -19.19 10.38
C GLN A 101 -32.92 -19.66 11.72
N GLU A 102 -31.99 -18.88 12.28
CA GLU A 102 -31.38 -19.20 13.58
C GLU A 102 -32.43 -19.19 14.71
N GLY A 103 -32.46 -20.25 15.52
CA GLY A 103 -33.44 -20.46 16.59
C GLY A 103 -34.69 -21.26 16.19
N PHE A 104 -34.93 -21.48 14.89
CA PHE A 104 -36.14 -22.14 14.39
C PHE A 104 -36.38 -23.54 14.97
N LEU A 105 -35.36 -24.41 15.01
CA LEU A 105 -35.50 -25.77 15.56
C LEU A 105 -35.66 -25.81 17.09
N PHE A 106 -35.18 -24.79 17.80
CA PHE A 106 -35.23 -24.73 19.27
C PHE A 106 -36.64 -24.35 19.73
N GLU A 107 -37.24 -23.31 19.13
CA GLU A 107 -38.61 -22.87 19.42
C GLU A 107 -39.66 -23.88 18.92
N LEU A 108 -39.40 -24.56 17.80
CA LEU A 108 -40.31 -25.55 17.21
C LEU A 108 -40.45 -26.84 18.04
N PHE A 109 -39.48 -27.17 18.90
CA PHE A 109 -39.49 -28.40 19.69
C PHE A 109 -39.83 -28.22 21.16
N ALA A 110 -39.89 -26.99 21.64
CA ALA A 110 -39.99 -26.78 23.07
C ALA A 110 -41.45 -26.61 23.55
N HIS A 111 -42.34 -25.87 22.86
CA HIS A 111 -43.59 -25.42 23.52
C HIS A 111 -44.81 -25.12 22.61
N LEU A 112 -46.02 -25.19 23.21
CA LEU A 112 -47.29 -24.61 22.72
C LEU A 112 -47.80 -23.62 23.78
N TYR A 113 -48.06 -22.35 23.43
CA TYR A 113 -48.40 -21.29 24.39
C TYR A 113 -49.54 -20.35 23.95
N THR A 114 -50.10 -19.59 24.91
CA THR A 114 -51.19 -18.59 24.78
C THR A 114 -50.74 -17.23 25.38
N SER A 115 -51.37 -16.07 25.17
CA SER A 115 -50.88 -14.77 25.70
C SER A 115 -51.88 -13.94 26.52
N LEU A 116 -51.42 -13.16 27.51
CA LEU A 116 -52.17 -12.26 28.40
C LEU A 116 -51.52 -10.87 28.56
N ASP A 117 -52.34 -9.86 28.85
CA ASP A 117 -51.95 -8.45 28.98
C ASP A 117 -52.45 -7.85 30.31
N ASN A 118 -51.53 -7.26 31.09
CA ASN A 118 -51.68 -6.66 32.42
C ASN A 118 -52.48 -7.47 33.44
N PRO A 119 -52.13 -8.75 33.68
CA PRO A 119 -52.85 -9.54 34.65
C PRO A 119 -52.51 -9.08 36.07
N THR A 120 -53.54 -9.08 36.91
CA THR A 120 -53.37 -9.15 38.36
C THR A 120 -52.68 -10.48 38.74
N LEU A 121 -52.06 -10.56 39.92
CA LEU A 121 -51.38 -11.78 40.39
C LEU A 121 -52.27 -13.03 40.24
N THR A 122 -53.58 -12.87 40.46
CA THR A 122 -54.60 -13.92 40.41
C THR A 122 -55.08 -14.27 38.99
N GLU A 123 -54.90 -13.40 37.98
CA GLU A 123 -55.23 -13.66 36.56
C GLU A 123 -54.12 -14.43 35.85
N LEU A 124 -52.86 -14.13 36.18
CA LEU A 124 -51.69 -14.89 35.74
C LEU A 124 -51.77 -16.34 36.26
N GLU A 125 -52.14 -16.52 37.52
CA GLU A 125 -52.26 -17.83 38.19
C GLU A 125 -53.35 -18.74 37.59
N ASN A 126 -54.39 -18.18 36.95
CA ASN A 126 -55.52 -18.95 36.41
C ASN A 126 -55.32 -19.47 34.97
N GLU A 127 -54.46 -18.85 34.17
CA GLU A 127 -54.18 -19.30 32.79
C GLU A 127 -52.90 -20.15 32.70
N LEU A 128 -52.01 -20.01 33.68
CA LEU A 128 -50.98 -21.01 33.96
C LEU A 128 -51.55 -22.42 34.25
N LEU A 129 -52.86 -22.55 34.52
CA LEU A 129 -53.54 -23.85 34.67
C LEU A 129 -53.90 -24.56 33.35
N LYS A 130 -53.72 -23.94 32.18
CA LYS A 130 -54.19 -24.48 30.88
C LYS A 130 -53.12 -24.67 29.80
N GLY A 131 -51.88 -24.25 30.05
CA GLY A 131 -50.75 -24.37 29.12
C GLY A 131 -49.77 -23.22 29.30
N ASP A 132 -48.73 -23.15 28.46
CA ASP A 132 -47.73 -22.08 28.55
C ASP A 132 -48.39 -20.73 28.19
N VAL A 133 -48.06 -19.67 28.94
CA VAL A 133 -48.70 -18.35 28.80
C VAL A 133 -47.66 -17.21 28.76
N LEU A 134 -47.74 -16.35 27.74
CA LEU A 134 -46.95 -15.13 27.53
C LEU A 134 -47.65 -13.92 28.16
N VAL A 135 -47.02 -13.19 29.09
CA VAL A 135 -47.66 -12.09 29.85
C VAL A 135 -46.97 -10.73 29.68
N LEU A 136 -47.76 -9.66 29.53
CA LEU A 136 -47.31 -8.27 29.49
C LEU A 136 -47.66 -7.56 30.82
N ILE A 137 -46.70 -6.92 31.51
CA ILE A 137 -46.92 -6.24 32.81
C ILE A 137 -46.39 -4.80 32.84
N ASN A 138 -47.09 -3.96 33.61
CA ASN A 138 -46.83 -2.53 33.76
C ASN A 138 -45.69 -2.21 34.75
N SER A 139 -44.67 -1.47 34.27
CA SER A 139 -43.53 -0.93 35.03
C SER A 139 -43.92 0.08 36.12
N THR A 140 -45.20 0.43 36.20
CA THR A 140 -45.75 1.38 37.16
C THR A 140 -46.58 0.77 38.26
N SER A 141 -46.56 -0.55 38.41
CA SER A 141 -46.89 -1.14 39.70
C SER A 141 -46.00 -0.51 40.78
N GLU A 142 -46.51 -0.41 42.01
CA GLU A 142 -45.78 0.12 43.17
C GLU A 142 -44.34 -0.45 43.27
N LEU A 143 -44.13 -1.67 42.75
CA LEU A 143 -42.86 -2.40 42.77
C LEU A 143 -41.88 -2.02 41.65
N GLY A 144 -42.33 -1.67 40.44
CA GLY A 144 -41.46 -1.39 39.29
C GLY A 144 -40.95 0.05 39.18
N LYS A 145 -41.60 0.99 39.86
CA LYS A 145 -41.47 2.42 39.55
C LYS A 145 -40.52 3.20 40.45
N GLN A 146 -40.17 2.69 41.63
CA GLN A 146 -39.57 3.54 42.66
C GLN A 146 -38.04 3.58 42.68
N LEU A 147 -37.32 2.57 42.20
CA LEU A 147 -35.94 2.39 42.67
C LEU A 147 -34.80 2.75 41.69
N GLU A 148 -35.08 2.92 40.41
CA GLU A 148 -34.05 2.85 39.36
C GLU A 148 -33.90 4.20 38.58
N SER A 149 -34.97 5.00 38.55
CA SER A 149 -35.24 6.00 37.49
C SER A 149 -34.30 7.20 37.17
N LYS A 150 -33.24 7.57 37.91
CA LYS A 150 -32.67 8.95 37.78
C LYS A 150 -31.21 9.16 37.35
N ALA A 151 -30.28 8.24 37.55
CA ALA A 151 -28.90 8.35 37.00
C ALA A 151 -28.48 7.06 36.28
N GLU A 152 -29.46 6.20 36.06
CA GLU A 152 -29.28 4.82 35.64
C GLU A 152 -29.22 4.73 34.13
N SER A 153 -30.01 5.54 33.41
CA SER A 153 -30.02 5.61 31.94
C SER A 153 -28.62 5.74 31.32
N ILE A 154 -27.71 6.49 31.97
CA ILE A 154 -26.32 6.69 31.51
C ILE A 154 -25.48 5.40 31.62
N PHE A 155 -25.70 4.60 32.65
CA PHE A 155 -24.84 3.45 33.00
C PHE A 155 -25.54 2.08 32.84
N LEU A 156 -26.79 2.03 32.35
CA LEU A 156 -27.56 0.79 32.08
C LEU A 156 -26.81 -0.22 31.20
N TRP A 157 -25.92 0.27 30.32
CA TRP A 157 -25.11 -0.60 29.48
C TRP A 157 -24.19 -1.53 30.30
N ALA A 158 -23.71 -1.10 31.47
CA ALA A 158 -22.79 -1.88 32.29
C ALA A 158 -23.46 -3.14 32.87
N GLU A 159 -24.75 -3.07 33.19
CA GLU A 159 -25.52 -4.22 33.67
C GLU A 159 -25.83 -5.22 32.54
N LYS A 160 -26.02 -4.73 31.32
CA LYS A 160 -26.24 -5.55 30.12
C LYS A 160 -24.97 -6.25 29.62
N LEU A 161 -23.79 -5.69 29.87
CA LEU A 161 -22.51 -6.20 29.37
C LEU A 161 -22.08 -7.53 30.03
N GLN A 162 -22.56 -7.81 31.25
CA GLN A 162 -22.20 -9.02 32.04
C GLN A 162 -20.68 -9.29 32.13
N SER A 163 -19.88 -8.22 32.19
CA SER A 163 -18.43 -8.30 32.23
C SER A 163 -17.93 -9.01 33.49
N TYR A 164 -17.03 -9.99 33.37
CA TYR A 164 -16.53 -10.76 34.53
C TYR A 164 -15.81 -9.87 35.54
N GLN A 165 -15.24 -8.74 35.10
CA GLN A 165 -14.56 -7.76 35.94
C GLN A 165 -15.49 -7.14 37.00
N PHE A 166 -16.81 -7.09 36.74
CA PHE A 166 -17.78 -6.61 37.73
C PHE A 166 -18.02 -7.61 38.87
N GLY A 167 -17.56 -8.86 38.72
CA GLY A 167 -17.59 -9.89 39.76
C GLY A 167 -16.29 -10.02 40.56
N ALA A 168 -15.30 -9.14 40.36
CA ALA A 168 -14.06 -9.17 41.14
C ALA A 168 -14.32 -8.88 42.62
N VAL A 169 -13.57 -9.55 43.52
CA VAL A 169 -13.77 -9.47 44.98
C VAL A 169 -13.59 -8.04 45.51
N ASP A 170 -12.76 -7.25 44.85
CA ASP A 170 -12.40 -5.87 45.14
C ASP A 170 -13.07 -4.84 44.21
N TYR A 171 -14.09 -5.26 43.45
CA TYR A 171 -14.86 -4.36 42.60
C TYR A 171 -15.68 -3.38 43.45
N GLU A 172 -15.45 -2.08 43.23
CA GLU A 172 -16.29 -1.02 43.81
C GLU A 172 -16.62 -0.04 42.68
N LYS A 173 -17.91 0.26 42.51
CA LYS A 173 -18.41 1.10 41.41
C LYS A 173 -17.95 2.55 41.62
N ILE A 174 -17.35 3.14 40.60
CA ILE A 174 -17.08 4.58 40.51
C ILE A 174 -17.76 5.14 39.27
N LYS A 175 -18.53 6.21 39.41
CA LYS A 175 -19.29 6.87 38.35
C LYS A 175 -18.83 8.32 38.24
N ALA A 176 -18.49 8.76 37.04
CA ALA A 176 -18.24 10.16 36.73
C ALA A 176 -19.28 10.64 35.72
N PHE A 177 -19.99 11.73 36.01
CA PHE A 177 -21.02 12.29 35.14
C PHE A 177 -21.18 13.79 35.41
N TYR A 178 -21.99 14.48 34.60
CA TYR A 178 -22.35 15.85 34.86
C TYR A 178 -23.84 16.09 34.62
N LEU A 179 -24.40 17.11 35.28
CA LEU A 179 -25.77 17.58 35.12
C LEU A 179 -25.75 19.02 34.60
N VAL A 180 -26.80 19.42 33.89
CA VAL A 180 -26.92 20.73 33.25
C VAL A 180 -28.18 21.44 33.72
N ASN A 181 -28.05 22.75 33.99
CA ASN A 181 -29.16 23.66 34.24
C ASN A 181 -28.89 24.99 33.52
N GLY A 182 -29.52 25.20 32.36
CA GLY A 182 -29.23 26.33 31.49
C GLY A 182 -27.75 26.36 31.08
N ASN A 183 -27.02 27.41 31.48
CA ASN A 183 -25.57 27.55 31.21
C ASN A 183 -24.68 26.96 32.33
N HIS A 184 -25.25 26.36 33.36
CA HIS A 184 -24.50 25.83 34.51
C HIS A 184 -24.34 24.31 34.39
N ARG A 185 -23.14 23.81 34.72
CA ARG A 185 -22.82 22.37 34.76
C ARG A 185 -22.39 21.96 36.18
N LEU A 186 -22.90 20.84 36.66
CA LEU A 186 -22.49 20.21 37.91
C LEU A 186 -21.78 18.89 37.60
N PHE A 187 -20.47 18.79 37.87
CA PHE A 187 -19.70 17.56 37.69
C PHE A 187 -19.71 16.71 38.97
N VAL A 188 -19.92 15.40 38.84
CA VAL A 188 -20.09 14.47 39.95
C VAL A 188 -19.18 13.26 39.76
N ILE A 189 -18.34 12.97 40.76
CA ILE A 189 -17.64 11.69 40.92
C ILE A 189 -18.23 10.99 42.14
N SER A 190 -18.88 9.84 41.93
CA SER A 190 -19.59 9.08 42.95
C SER A 190 -19.02 7.66 43.07
N SER A 191 -18.71 7.23 44.29
CA SER A 191 -18.28 5.86 44.64
C SER A 191 -18.42 5.70 46.15
N ASP A 192 -18.53 4.47 46.65
CA ASP A 192 -18.53 4.18 48.09
C ASP A 192 -17.12 4.31 48.71
N SER A 193 -16.06 4.20 47.90
CA SER A 193 -14.67 4.27 48.34
C SER A 193 -14.05 5.66 48.18
N ALA A 194 -13.61 6.24 49.30
CA ALA A 194 -12.93 7.53 49.29
C ALA A 194 -11.59 7.47 48.56
N GLU A 195 -10.85 6.37 48.70
CA GLU A 195 -9.57 6.16 48.04
C GLU A 195 -9.74 6.17 46.51
N LYS A 196 -10.72 5.44 45.97
CA LYS A 196 -10.98 5.41 44.51
C LYS A 196 -11.43 6.76 43.96
N ARG A 197 -12.20 7.55 44.71
CA ARG A 197 -12.58 8.92 44.30
C ARG A 197 -11.35 9.84 44.21
N HIS A 198 -10.45 9.79 45.19
CA HIS A 198 -9.21 10.58 45.16
C HIS A 198 -8.27 10.10 44.05
N ALA A 199 -8.18 8.79 43.81
CA ALA A 199 -7.39 8.24 42.71
C ALA A 199 -7.88 8.76 41.35
N LEU A 200 -9.19 8.72 41.07
CA LEU A 200 -9.72 9.27 39.81
C LEU A 200 -9.47 10.78 39.67
N LEU A 201 -9.64 11.55 40.75
CA LEU A 201 -9.34 12.99 40.75
C LEU A 201 -7.85 13.26 40.45
N GLN A 202 -6.95 12.47 41.04
CA GLN A 202 -5.52 12.59 40.79
C GLN A 202 -5.16 12.27 39.33
N GLU A 203 -5.79 11.27 38.72
CA GLU A 203 -5.59 10.95 37.30
C GLU A 203 -6.12 12.05 36.37
N ILE A 204 -7.24 12.71 36.72
CA ILE A 204 -7.77 13.87 35.99
C ILE A 204 -6.81 15.06 36.06
N GLU A 205 -6.32 15.43 37.26
CA GLU A 205 -5.38 16.54 37.42
C GLU A 205 -4.03 16.23 36.73
N SER A 206 -3.53 15.00 36.84
CA SER A 206 -2.30 14.57 36.15
C SER A 206 -2.45 14.66 34.63
N THR A 207 -3.60 14.24 34.09
CA THR A 207 -3.92 14.36 32.67
C THR A 207 -3.97 15.82 32.22
N LYS A 208 -4.58 16.70 33.01
CA LYS A 208 -4.61 18.14 32.75
C LYS A 208 -3.20 18.76 32.75
N GLU A 209 -2.34 18.38 33.69
CA GLU A 209 -0.94 18.82 33.71
C GLU A 209 -0.17 18.37 32.47
N ILE A 210 -0.34 17.12 32.04
CA ILE A 210 0.29 16.59 30.82
C ILE A 210 -0.22 17.33 29.59
N LEU A 211 -1.53 17.51 29.45
CA LEU A 211 -2.13 18.27 28.35
C LEU A 211 -1.79 19.76 28.38
N ALA A 212 -1.39 20.30 29.54
CA ALA A 212 -0.85 21.65 29.64
C ALA A 212 0.57 21.74 29.06
N GLN A 213 1.39 20.70 29.21
CA GLN A 213 2.80 20.66 28.82
C GLN A 213 3.03 20.13 27.38
N TYR A 214 2.23 19.15 26.95
CA TYR A 214 2.47 18.39 25.72
C TYR A 214 1.35 18.58 24.69
N LYS A 215 1.70 18.36 23.42
CA LYS A 215 0.80 18.09 22.29
C LYS A 215 0.83 16.60 21.98
N LEU A 216 -0.29 16.07 21.52
CA LEU A 216 -0.43 14.67 21.13
C LEU A 216 -0.28 14.56 19.62
N PHE A 217 0.68 13.76 19.17
CA PHE A 217 0.92 13.50 17.75
C PHE A 217 0.75 12.01 17.45
N LYS A 218 -0.41 11.66 16.88
CA LYS A 218 -0.67 10.31 16.39
C LYS A 218 0.08 10.06 15.08
N GLY A 219 0.59 8.85 14.88
CA GLY A 219 1.22 8.44 13.63
C GLY A 219 1.30 6.92 13.45
N TRP A 220 1.69 6.52 12.25
CA TRP A 220 1.94 5.12 11.91
C TRP A 220 3.43 4.86 11.85
N PHE A 221 3.90 3.95 12.70
CA PHE A 221 5.28 3.49 12.68
C PHE A 221 5.32 2.13 11.99
N GLY A 222 6.15 1.95 10.97
CA GLY A 222 6.23 0.71 10.20
C GLY A 222 4.97 0.41 9.41
N ALA A 223 4.42 1.42 8.74
CA ALA A 223 3.46 1.20 7.66
C ALA A 223 4.24 0.67 6.43
N SER A 224 3.73 -0.33 5.73
CA SER A 224 4.49 -0.98 4.64
C SER A 224 3.75 -0.88 3.31
N THR A 225 4.48 -0.51 2.24
CA THR A 225 3.91 -0.31 0.89
C THR A 225 4.53 -1.22 -0.17
N LEU A 226 5.77 -1.67 0.04
CA LEU A 226 6.54 -2.45 -0.93
C LEU A 226 6.71 -1.74 -2.29
N LEU A 227 6.71 -0.40 -2.30
CA LEU A 227 6.68 0.41 -3.51
C LEU A 227 7.88 0.18 -4.44
N LYS A 228 9.01 -0.21 -3.86
CA LYS A 228 10.28 -0.44 -4.56
C LYS A 228 10.65 -1.93 -4.61
N SER A 229 9.68 -2.82 -4.46
CA SER A 229 9.85 -4.27 -4.43
C SER A 229 9.11 -4.95 -5.58
N VAL A 230 9.62 -6.09 -6.03
CA VAL A 230 8.91 -7.03 -6.92
C VAL A 230 7.74 -7.74 -6.22
N THR A 231 7.67 -7.68 -4.89
CA THR A 231 6.53 -8.18 -4.10
C THR A 231 5.41 -7.14 -4.10
N CYS A 232 4.19 -7.55 -4.42
CA CYS A 232 3.04 -6.65 -4.51
C CYS A 232 2.31 -6.52 -3.17
N GLU A 233 1.95 -5.28 -2.80
CA GLU A 233 1.06 -4.98 -1.69
C GLU A 233 0.17 -3.78 -2.02
N GLN A 234 -1.00 -3.73 -1.40
CA GLN A 234 -1.94 -2.64 -1.57
C GLN A 234 -1.41 -1.34 -0.93
N GLY A 235 -1.51 -0.26 -1.69
CA GLY A 235 -1.40 1.11 -1.18
C GLY A 235 -0.05 1.75 -1.48
N HIS A 236 -0.10 2.94 -2.06
CA HIS A 236 1.07 3.79 -2.24
C HIS A 236 1.31 4.65 -0.98
N PRO A 237 2.55 5.08 -0.66
CA PRO A 237 2.84 5.95 0.48
C PRO A 237 1.92 7.17 0.59
N LEU A 238 1.68 7.88 -0.52
CA LEU A 238 0.73 9.01 -0.56
C LEU A 238 -0.72 8.61 -0.27
N ASP A 239 -1.17 7.44 -0.72
CA ASP A 239 -2.53 6.96 -0.40
C ASP A 239 -2.64 6.68 1.10
N LEU A 240 -1.61 6.07 1.70
CA LEU A 240 -1.55 5.82 3.14
C LEU A 240 -1.45 7.12 3.95
N ILE A 241 -0.66 8.09 3.51
CA ILE A 241 -0.60 9.42 4.14
C ILE A 241 -1.99 10.07 4.10
N GLY A 242 -2.66 10.06 2.94
CA GLY A 242 -3.99 10.64 2.79
C GLY A 242 -5.03 10.01 3.74
N ILE A 243 -5.06 8.67 3.82
CA ILE A 243 -5.92 7.93 4.74
C ILE A 243 -5.57 8.27 6.20
N GLY A 244 -4.29 8.18 6.58
CA GLY A 244 -3.84 8.41 7.94
C GLY A 244 -4.10 9.84 8.41
N MET A 245 -3.90 10.85 7.56
CA MET A 245 -4.21 12.24 7.90
C MET A 245 -5.70 12.45 8.16
N ASN A 246 -6.56 11.75 7.39
CA ASN A 246 -7.99 11.73 7.67
C ASN A 246 -8.30 11.03 9.02
N GLU A 247 -7.46 10.11 9.47
CA GLU A 247 -7.51 9.49 10.81
C GLU A 247 -6.76 10.27 11.90
N GLY A 248 -6.37 11.53 11.63
CA GLY A 248 -5.68 12.38 12.61
C GLY A 248 -4.18 12.12 12.75
N ASN A 249 -3.58 11.30 11.87
CA ASN A 249 -2.13 11.08 11.87
C ASN A 249 -1.40 12.32 11.36
N SER A 250 -0.26 12.58 11.98
CA SER A 250 0.61 13.73 11.72
C SER A 250 2.03 13.31 11.36
N TRP A 251 2.37 12.03 11.52
CA TRP A 251 3.66 11.48 11.12
C TRP A 251 3.57 10.01 10.68
N PHE A 252 4.52 9.60 9.86
CA PHE A 252 4.58 8.28 9.22
C PHE A 252 6.03 7.80 9.12
N ILE A 253 6.30 6.55 9.47
CA ILE A 253 7.56 5.87 9.18
C ILE A 253 7.23 4.62 8.37
N PHE A 254 7.70 4.56 7.12
CA PHE A 254 7.50 3.40 6.25
C PHE A 254 8.62 2.38 6.40
N ASP A 255 8.32 1.09 6.54
CA ASP A 255 9.36 0.06 6.75
C ASP A 255 9.18 -1.25 5.98
N GLY A 256 8.37 -1.22 4.93
CA GLY A 256 8.24 -2.36 4.01
C GLY A 256 9.56 -2.69 3.34
N TYR A 257 9.67 -3.91 2.80
CA TYR A 257 10.87 -4.35 2.10
C TYR A 257 11.22 -3.37 0.96
N MET A 258 12.43 -2.82 1.03
CA MET A 258 12.97 -1.77 0.13
C MET A 258 12.24 -0.41 0.14
N ASP A 259 11.27 -0.15 1.03
CA ASP A 259 10.60 1.17 1.12
C ASP A 259 11.59 2.30 1.45
N PHE A 260 12.70 1.98 2.11
CA PHE A 260 13.75 2.97 2.42
C PHE A 260 14.41 3.60 1.18
N LEU A 261 14.32 2.95 0.02
CA LEU A 261 14.80 3.50 -1.25
C LEU A 261 13.93 4.68 -1.74
N ALA A 262 12.70 4.80 -1.25
CA ALA A 262 11.78 5.89 -1.59
C ALA A 262 11.91 7.12 -0.65
N LYS A 263 12.91 7.16 0.25
CA LYS A 263 13.08 8.24 1.24
C LYS A 263 12.96 9.64 0.63
N ASP A 264 13.80 9.90 -0.37
CA ASP A 264 13.91 11.23 -0.98
C ASP A 264 12.66 11.59 -1.79
N GLU A 265 12.01 10.60 -2.41
CA GLU A 265 10.74 10.79 -3.12
C GLU A 265 9.62 11.17 -2.15
N ILE A 266 9.49 10.45 -1.03
CA ILE A 266 8.48 10.71 0.01
C ILE A 266 8.68 12.10 0.62
N GLU A 267 9.91 12.45 0.98
CA GLU A 267 10.23 13.78 1.49
C GLU A 267 9.92 14.88 0.48
N THR A 268 10.25 14.65 -0.79
CA THR A 268 9.99 15.59 -1.88
C THR A 268 8.49 15.80 -2.05
N TRP A 269 7.68 14.73 -2.05
CA TRP A 269 6.23 14.85 -2.19
C TRP A 269 5.60 15.65 -1.05
N VAL A 270 6.03 15.42 0.20
CA VAL A 270 5.53 16.17 1.36
C VAL A 270 5.91 17.65 1.26
N LYS A 271 7.16 17.95 0.90
CA LYS A 271 7.68 19.32 0.77
C LYS A 271 7.06 20.08 -0.40
N GLU A 272 6.87 19.43 -1.56
CA GLU A 272 6.41 20.06 -2.81
C GLU A 272 5.04 20.73 -2.66
N VAL A 273 4.15 20.14 -1.85
CA VAL A 273 2.80 20.68 -1.58
C VAL A 273 2.64 21.19 -0.14
N ASN A 274 3.73 21.32 0.61
CA ASN A 274 3.75 21.81 1.99
C ASN A 274 2.76 21.08 2.91
N LEU A 275 2.75 19.74 2.84
CA LEU A 275 1.88 18.92 3.68
C LEU A 275 2.31 19.03 5.15
N PRO A 276 1.36 19.21 6.09
CA PRO A 276 1.67 19.38 7.51
C PRO A 276 1.90 18.04 8.22
N VAL A 277 2.77 17.19 7.65
CA VAL A 277 3.12 15.88 8.20
C VAL A 277 4.63 15.65 8.14
N VAL A 278 5.13 14.77 9.01
CA VAL A 278 6.50 14.24 8.90
C VAL A 278 6.42 12.82 8.37
N ALA A 279 6.89 12.57 7.15
CA ALA A 279 6.98 11.23 6.58
C ALA A 279 8.46 10.84 6.41
N ASN A 280 8.82 9.65 6.88
CA ASN A 280 10.17 9.10 6.78
C ASN A 280 10.11 7.58 6.55
N VAL A 281 11.27 6.93 6.51
CA VAL A 281 11.42 5.51 6.20
C VAL A 281 12.40 4.82 7.17
N GLY A 282 12.37 3.49 7.18
CA GLY A 282 13.36 2.62 7.81
C GLY A 282 13.26 1.20 7.29
N PHE A 283 14.00 0.28 7.92
CA PHE A 283 13.87 -1.14 7.65
C PHE A 283 14.33 -1.93 8.87
N SER A 284 13.49 -2.83 9.36
CA SER A 284 13.79 -3.65 10.55
C SER A 284 15.16 -4.34 10.44
N PRO A 285 16.06 -4.20 11.45
CA PRO A 285 15.89 -3.54 12.74
C PRO A 285 16.33 -2.07 12.80
N VAL A 286 16.74 -1.43 11.69
CA VAL A 286 17.39 -0.12 11.64
C VAL A 286 16.41 1.00 11.27
N TYR A 287 16.40 2.07 12.06
CA TYR A 287 15.51 3.22 11.87
C TYR A 287 16.20 4.54 12.19
N GLY A 288 15.56 5.66 11.83
CA GLY A 288 16.00 7.01 12.22
C GLY A 288 17.31 7.49 11.61
N CYS A 289 17.86 6.76 10.62
CA CYS A 289 19.09 7.14 9.94
C CYS A 289 18.92 8.42 9.10
N GLU A 290 20.01 9.18 8.96
CA GLU A 290 20.05 10.37 8.08
C GLU A 290 19.77 9.99 6.61
N ASN A 291 20.34 8.86 6.18
CA ASN A 291 20.13 8.22 4.89
C ASN A 291 20.37 6.71 5.00
N TYR A 292 19.90 5.95 4.00
CA TYR A 292 20.02 4.50 3.93
C TYR A 292 21.00 4.02 2.85
N GLU A 293 21.90 4.90 2.39
CA GLU A 293 22.89 4.55 1.38
C GLU A 293 23.84 3.45 1.89
N GLY A 294 23.96 2.37 1.13
CA GLY A 294 24.81 1.23 1.44
C GLY A 294 24.15 0.16 2.30
N LEU A 295 22.88 0.32 2.70
CA LEU A 295 22.13 -0.73 3.37
C LEU A 295 21.91 -1.92 2.43
N GLN A 296 22.38 -3.11 2.80
CA GLN A 296 22.25 -4.35 2.03
C GLN A 296 21.47 -5.38 2.85
N VAL A 297 20.15 -5.25 2.90
CA VAL A 297 19.27 -6.01 3.80
C VAL A 297 19.41 -7.54 3.72
N GLN A 298 19.86 -8.07 2.58
CA GLN A 298 20.11 -9.50 2.34
C GLN A 298 21.60 -9.91 2.46
N ASP A 299 22.49 -9.01 2.91
CA ASP A 299 23.91 -9.26 3.17
C ASP A 299 24.39 -8.67 4.51
N MET A 300 23.47 -8.37 5.42
CA MET A 300 23.83 -7.98 6.79
C MET A 300 24.12 -9.24 7.62
N ALA A 301 25.37 -9.70 7.55
CA ALA A 301 25.79 -11.01 8.02
C ALA A 301 25.63 -11.27 9.53
N THR A 302 25.60 -10.23 10.37
CA THR A 302 25.52 -10.38 11.84
C THR A 302 24.62 -9.33 12.48
N LYS A 303 24.10 -9.60 13.68
CA LYS A 303 23.35 -8.62 14.49
C LYS A 303 24.18 -7.34 14.75
N GLN A 304 25.49 -7.48 15.02
CA GLN A 304 26.40 -6.35 15.19
C GLN A 304 26.51 -5.48 13.92
N SER A 305 26.51 -6.09 12.73
CA SER A 305 26.59 -5.32 11.48
C SER A 305 25.41 -4.36 11.29
N TRP A 306 24.21 -4.74 11.74
CA TRP A 306 23.04 -3.85 11.74
C TRP A 306 23.20 -2.67 12.70
N ILE A 307 23.71 -2.92 13.91
CA ILE A 307 23.97 -1.90 14.93
C ILE A 307 25.04 -0.92 14.47
N ASP A 308 26.16 -1.43 13.96
CA ASP A 308 27.25 -0.60 13.45
C ASP A 308 26.81 0.28 12.28
N TYR A 309 25.99 -0.29 11.38
CA TYR A 309 25.41 0.47 10.28
C TYR A 309 24.53 1.62 10.78
N ALA A 310 23.59 1.34 11.69
CA ALA A 310 22.69 2.35 12.24
C ALA A 310 23.47 3.49 12.91
N ARG A 311 24.42 3.15 13.80
CA ARG A 311 25.27 4.12 14.51
C ARG A 311 26.07 4.97 13.55
N LYS A 312 26.67 4.37 12.52
CA LYS A 312 27.41 5.09 11.48
C LYS A 312 26.52 6.10 10.72
N LYS A 313 25.23 5.82 10.60
CA LYS A 313 24.24 6.66 9.90
C LYS A 313 23.39 7.53 10.84
N GLY A 314 23.77 7.64 12.12
CA GLY A 314 23.07 8.44 13.13
C GLY A 314 21.68 7.91 13.51
N GLY A 315 21.39 6.64 13.22
CA GLY A 315 20.13 5.99 13.51
C GLY A 315 20.18 5.06 14.73
N TYR A 316 19.07 4.35 14.92
CA TYR A 316 18.78 3.48 16.04
C TYR A 316 18.45 2.06 15.58
N THR A 317 18.60 1.10 16.49
CA THR A 317 18.30 -0.31 16.28
C THR A 317 17.33 -0.85 17.30
N PHE A 318 16.34 -1.60 16.83
CA PHE A 318 15.32 -2.19 17.70
C PHE A 318 15.25 -3.70 17.50
N ARG A 319 15.11 -4.45 18.59
CA ARG A 319 15.00 -5.92 18.58
C ARG A 319 13.65 -6.40 19.12
N PRO A 320 13.19 -7.63 18.84
CA PRO A 320 12.06 -8.20 19.56
C PRO A 320 12.31 -8.22 21.08
N VAL A 321 11.26 -8.06 21.89
CA VAL A 321 11.36 -8.04 23.36
C VAL A 321 11.97 -9.34 23.91
N TYR A 322 11.51 -10.49 23.41
CA TYR A 322 12.09 -11.79 23.75
C TYR A 322 12.88 -12.33 22.56
N ASP A 323 14.21 -12.13 22.62
CA ASP A 323 15.16 -12.67 21.65
C ASP A 323 16.49 -12.97 22.35
N PRO A 324 16.63 -14.14 23.00
CA PRO A 324 17.83 -14.50 23.76
C PRO A 324 19.12 -14.44 22.95
N GLU A 325 19.05 -14.65 21.63
CA GLU A 325 20.21 -14.55 20.76
C GLU A 325 20.70 -13.11 20.55
N SER A 326 19.90 -12.11 20.92
CA SER A 326 20.23 -10.69 20.86
C SER A 326 20.70 -10.11 22.20
N ASP A 327 20.63 -10.85 23.32
CA ASP A 327 20.92 -10.32 24.66
C ASP A 327 22.38 -9.88 24.87
N SER A 328 23.30 -10.37 24.04
CA SER A 328 24.71 -9.96 24.05
C SER A 328 25.01 -8.72 23.19
N PHE A 329 24.00 -8.15 22.53
CA PHE A 329 24.13 -7.03 21.62
C PHE A 329 23.44 -5.78 22.16
N ASP A 330 24.00 -4.62 21.86
CA ASP A 330 23.59 -3.32 22.41
C ASP A 330 22.58 -2.62 21.48
N PHE A 331 21.35 -3.16 21.46
CA PHE A 331 20.21 -2.56 20.75
C PHE A 331 19.62 -1.39 21.54
N ASP A 332 19.14 -0.36 20.84
CA ASP A 332 18.64 0.88 21.43
C ASP A 332 17.22 0.74 22.03
N GLY A 333 16.45 -0.25 21.59
CA GLY A 333 15.10 -0.48 22.08
C GLY A 333 14.40 -1.74 21.59
N TYR A 334 13.10 -1.82 21.85
CA TYR A 334 12.25 -2.96 21.51
C TYR A 334 11.29 -2.72 20.34
N ILE A 335 11.06 -3.76 19.55
CA ILE A 335 9.92 -3.90 18.65
C ILE A 335 8.82 -4.63 19.42
N ALA A 336 7.80 -3.88 19.84
CA ALA A 336 6.73 -4.37 20.69
C ALA A 336 5.57 -4.97 19.89
N MET A 337 5.07 -6.10 20.37
CA MET A 337 3.78 -6.69 19.99
C MET A 337 2.84 -6.78 21.20
N GLU A 338 1.57 -7.11 20.97
CA GLU A 338 0.53 -7.15 22.01
C GLU A 338 0.96 -7.93 23.27
N GLY A 339 1.60 -9.08 23.10
CA GLY A 339 2.05 -9.95 24.19
C GLY A 339 3.18 -9.38 25.05
N ASN A 340 3.72 -8.20 24.72
CA ASN A 340 4.84 -7.58 25.45
C ASN A 340 4.43 -6.46 26.41
N LYS A 341 3.13 -6.26 26.64
CA LYS A 341 2.62 -5.15 27.44
C LYS A 341 3.32 -5.03 28.80
N ASP A 342 3.51 -6.14 29.52
CA ASP A 342 4.14 -6.11 30.84
C ASP A 342 5.58 -5.59 30.80
N GLN A 343 6.37 -6.00 29.79
CA GLN A 343 7.73 -5.49 29.62
C GLN A 343 7.71 -4.01 29.23
N ILE A 344 6.88 -3.63 28.27
CA ILE A 344 6.81 -2.25 27.77
C ILE A 344 6.32 -1.27 28.83
N ASP A 345 5.38 -1.67 29.69
CA ASP A 345 4.85 -0.81 30.74
C ASP A 345 5.84 -0.64 31.91
N ASN A 346 6.64 -1.67 32.22
CA ASN A 346 7.45 -1.71 33.46
C ASN A 346 8.97 -1.53 33.25
N GLU A 347 9.53 -1.90 32.10
CA GLU A 347 10.95 -1.72 31.80
C GLU A 347 11.22 -0.28 31.32
N ASN A 348 12.43 0.23 31.55
CA ASN A 348 12.83 1.56 31.09
C ASN A 348 13.65 1.51 29.80
N ILE A 349 13.08 0.86 28.77
CA ILE A 349 13.71 0.67 27.46
C ILE A 349 12.80 1.30 26.39
N PRO A 350 13.34 2.12 25.45
CA PRO A 350 12.59 2.68 24.33
C PRO A 350 11.91 1.60 23.50
N PHE A 351 10.77 1.92 22.89
CA PHE A 351 10.08 0.94 22.04
C PHE A 351 9.35 1.56 20.85
N ILE A 352 9.14 0.72 19.84
CA ILE A 352 8.34 0.99 18.66
C ILE A 352 7.29 -0.11 18.49
N ASN A 353 6.14 0.23 17.92
CA ASN A 353 5.12 -0.73 17.53
C ASN A 353 4.80 -0.59 16.04
N LYS A 354 4.81 -1.70 15.30
CA LYS A 354 4.57 -1.68 13.86
C LYS A 354 3.08 -1.66 13.52
N THR A 355 2.70 -0.76 12.63
CA THR A 355 1.35 -0.65 12.05
C THR A 355 1.06 -1.75 11.04
N GLY A 356 2.04 -2.11 10.19
CA GLY A 356 1.92 -3.18 9.20
C GLY A 356 1.40 -2.72 7.84
N PHE A 357 0.72 -3.64 7.13
CA PHE A 357 0.24 -3.43 5.76
C PHE A 357 -1.19 -2.91 5.69
N LEU A 358 -1.56 -2.29 4.56
CA LEU A 358 -2.95 -1.89 4.30
C LEU A 358 -3.91 -3.09 4.25
N SER A 359 -3.46 -4.20 3.66
CA SER A 359 -4.15 -5.50 3.71
C SER A 359 -4.40 -6.01 5.14
N GLY A 360 -3.55 -5.59 6.09
CA GLY A 360 -3.67 -5.81 7.53
C GLY A 360 -4.51 -4.77 8.27
N ASN A 361 -5.19 -3.87 7.54
CA ASN A 361 -6.10 -2.82 8.03
C ASN A 361 -5.49 -1.66 8.83
N LEU A 362 -4.17 -1.62 9.01
CA LEU A 362 -3.45 -0.51 9.66
C LEU A 362 -4.05 -0.12 11.03
N THR A 363 -4.43 -1.12 11.84
CA THR A 363 -5.19 -0.92 13.09
C THR A 363 -4.36 -0.38 14.24
N SER A 364 -3.04 -0.56 14.19
CA SER A 364 -2.12 -0.10 15.24
C SER A 364 -1.51 1.26 14.91
N SER A 365 -1.32 2.11 15.93
CA SER A 365 -0.71 3.43 15.81
C SER A 365 0.08 3.80 17.07
N MET A 366 0.89 4.84 16.99
CA MET A 366 1.61 5.40 18.13
C MET A 366 1.22 6.85 18.35
N VAL A 367 1.08 7.25 19.62
CA VAL A 367 0.84 8.65 20.03
C VAL A 367 2.08 9.15 20.76
N LEU A 368 2.68 10.22 20.24
CA LEU A 368 3.85 10.86 20.82
C LEU A 368 3.43 12.11 21.61
N PHE A 369 4.03 12.30 22.78
CA PHE A 369 3.86 13.47 23.63
C PHE A 369 5.06 14.40 23.46
N ILE A 370 4.88 15.45 22.66
CA ILE A 370 5.92 16.45 22.35
C ILE A 370 5.57 17.76 23.04
N GLU A 371 6.55 18.41 23.67
CA GLU A 371 6.34 19.65 24.42
C GLU A 371 5.72 20.75 23.53
N LYS A 372 4.82 21.56 24.08
CA LYS A 372 4.03 22.53 23.31
C LYS A 372 4.86 23.58 22.57
N ASP A 373 6.03 23.91 23.09
CA ASP A 373 7.00 24.85 22.52
C ASP A 373 7.84 24.24 21.39
N LYS A 374 7.89 22.90 21.28
CA LYS A 374 8.56 22.20 20.17
C LYS A 374 7.60 21.97 19.00
N SER A 375 8.18 21.93 17.80
CA SER A 375 7.48 21.56 16.57
C SER A 375 7.63 20.07 16.29
N LEU A 376 6.65 19.47 15.61
CA LEU A 376 6.76 18.12 15.09
C LEU A 376 7.79 18.11 13.96
N THR A 377 8.88 17.38 14.16
CA THR A 377 10.00 17.18 13.24
C THR A 377 10.48 15.74 13.32
N ASN A 378 11.34 15.31 12.39
CA ASN A 378 11.96 13.99 12.49
C ASN A 378 12.75 13.82 13.79
N SER A 379 13.49 14.85 14.23
CA SER A 379 14.22 14.81 15.50
C SER A 379 13.29 14.63 16.68
N SER A 380 12.24 15.46 16.79
CA SER A 380 11.33 15.40 17.94
C SER A 380 10.55 14.09 18.03
N ILE A 381 10.35 13.39 16.90
CA ILE A 381 9.76 12.04 16.89
C ILE A 381 10.68 11.06 17.61
N TRP A 382 11.95 11.03 17.20
CA TRP A 382 12.95 10.15 17.82
C TRP A 382 13.26 10.54 19.26
N ASP A 383 13.33 11.84 19.57
CA ASP A 383 13.47 12.31 20.94
C ASP A 383 12.32 11.82 21.82
N ALA A 384 11.07 11.86 21.32
CA ALA A 384 9.93 11.33 22.06
C ALA A 384 10.03 9.82 22.29
N ILE A 385 10.36 9.04 21.25
CA ILE A 385 10.51 7.57 21.33
C ILE A 385 11.64 7.17 22.29
N MET A 386 12.82 7.78 22.13
CA MET A 386 14.00 7.45 22.92
C MET A 386 13.88 7.91 24.38
N ASP A 387 13.11 8.97 24.64
CA ASP A 387 12.81 9.44 26.00
C ASP A 387 11.59 8.75 26.63
N ARG A 388 10.98 7.76 25.95
CA ARG A 388 9.78 7.07 26.41
C ARG A 388 8.62 8.04 26.69
N ARG A 389 8.28 8.86 25.71
CA ARG A 389 7.12 9.76 25.68
C ARG A 389 6.10 9.34 24.63
N GLU A 390 5.97 8.05 24.42
CA GLU A 390 5.10 7.42 23.44
C GLU A 390 4.15 6.41 24.09
N VAL A 391 2.98 6.23 23.46
CA VAL A 391 2.03 5.16 23.79
C VAL A 391 1.64 4.48 22.49
N ALA A 392 1.75 3.16 22.42
CA ALA A 392 1.21 2.38 21.31
C ALA A 392 -0.26 2.05 21.57
N VAL A 393 -1.06 2.23 20.53
CA VAL A 393 -2.50 1.93 20.46
C VAL A 393 -2.66 0.78 19.49
N LEU A 394 -3.04 -0.40 20.00
CA LEU A 394 -3.24 -1.60 19.19
C LEU A 394 -4.72 -1.85 18.89
N ASP A 395 -4.98 -2.90 18.12
CA ASP A 395 -6.30 -3.46 17.93
C ASP A 395 -7.02 -3.69 19.27
N LYS A 396 -8.35 -3.54 19.25
CA LYS A 396 -9.25 -3.59 20.41
C LYS A 396 -8.89 -2.57 21.53
N ALA A 397 -8.29 -1.44 21.15
CA ALA A 397 -7.93 -0.33 22.05
C ALA A 397 -6.98 -0.74 23.18
N LYS A 398 -6.14 -1.75 22.94
CA LYS A 398 -5.09 -2.14 23.89
C LYS A 398 -3.99 -1.08 23.83
N LEU A 399 -3.61 -0.58 25.00
CA LEU A 399 -2.64 0.50 25.14
C LEU A 399 -1.43 -0.01 25.91
N MET A 400 -0.22 0.25 25.40
CA MET A 400 1.04 -0.06 26.07
C MET A 400 1.98 1.16 26.04
N GLY A 401 2.75 1.33 27.10
CA GLY A 401 3.71 2.41 27.24
C GLY A 401 3.82 2.92 28.67
N PRO A 402 4.66 3.94 28.89
CA PRO A 402 4.97 4.46 30.22
C PRO A 402 3.71 4.93 30.95
N ASP A 403 3.60 4.53 32.22
CA ASP A 403 2.38 4.68 33.03
C ASP A 403 1.75 6.07 32.95
N ARG A 404 2.58 7.11 33.10
CA ARG A 404 2.19 8.53 33.06
C ARG A 404 1.43 8.90 31.78
N PHE A 405 1.96 8.54 30.61
CA PHE A 405 1.38 8.90 29.32
C PHE A 405 0.25 7.95 28.92
N ARG A 406 0.42 6.65 29.22
CA ARG A 406 -0.57 5.60 28.95
C ARG A 406 -1.88 5.87 29.69
N LYS A 407 -1.83 6.20 30.98
CA LYS A 407 -3.03 6.51 31.78
C LYS A 407 -3.77 7.75 31.28
N THR A 408 -3.03 8.79 30.89
CA THR A 408 -3.63 9.97 30.23
C THR A 408 -4.41 9.57 28.99
N LEU A 409 -3.82 8.76 28.11
CA LEU A 409 -4.51 8.35 26.89
C LEU A 409 -5.71 7.42 27.19
N GLN A 410 -5.61 6.57 28.21
CA GLN A 410 -6.72 5.74 28.69
C GLN A 410 -7.89 6.59 29.21
N LEU A 411 -7.60 7.64 30.00
CA LEU A 411 -8.63 8.54 30.51
C LEU A 411 -9.30 9.33 29.37
N LEU A 412 -8.51 9.83 28.41
CA LEU A 412 -9.03 10.51 27.22
C LEU A 412 -9.83 9.57 26.31
N TYR A 413 -9.47 8.29 26.23
CA TYR A 413 -10.24 7.30 25.48
C TYR A 413 -11.64 7.08 26.09
N LEU A 414 -11.75 7.08 27.43
CA LEU A 414 -13.04 7.02 28.13
C LEU A 414 -13.89 8.27 27.87
N ASP A 415 -13.26 9.43 27.63
CA ASP A 415 -13.89 10.68 27.20
C ASP A 415 -13.64 10.95 25.71
N LYS A 416 -14.25 10.11 24.86
CA LYS A 416 -14.13 10.17 23.39
C LYS A 416 -14.26 11.58 22.83
N GLN A 417 -15.12 12.42 23.41
CA GLN A 417 -15.43 13.74 22.86
C GLN A 417 -14.18 14.62 22.81
N TYR A 418 -13.29 14.54 23.79
CA TYR A 418 -12.02 15.27 23.74
C TYR A 418 -11.21 14.88 22.51
N LEU A 419 -11.07 13.57 22.26
CA LEU A 419 -10.26 13.04 21.15
C LEU A 419 -10.90 13.30 19.79
N GLU A 420 -12.24 13.21 19.67
CA GLU A 420 -12.97 13.60 18.47
C GLU A 420 -12.67 15.05 18.07
N GLU A 421 -12.71 15.95 19.05
CA GLU A 421 -12.47 17.37 18.82
C GLU A 421 -10.99 17.67 18.56
N TYR A 422 -10.08 16.92 19.19
CA TYR A 422 -8.63 17.07 19.07
C TYR A 422 -8.08 16.58 17.73
N PHE A 423 -8.49 15.39 17.28
CA PHE A 423 -8.06 14.78 16.01
C PHE A 423 -9.01 15.08 14.83
N GLY A 424 -10.06 15.87 15.07
CA GLY A 424 -11.02 16.31 14.06
C GLY A 424 -11.80 15.15 13.44
N ASP A 425 -12.34 14.26 14.27
CA ASP A 425 -13.11 13.07 13.85
C ASP A 425 -14.48 13.43 13.25
N ASN A 426 -15.02 14.58 13.64
CA ASN A 426 -16.36 14.99 13.23
C ASN A 426 -16.42 15.57 11.78
N ILE A 427 -15.30 15.62 11.06
CA ILE A 427 -15.22 15.94 9.63
C ILE A 427 -14.32 14.92 8.92
N ASP A 428 -14.86 14.27 7.90
CA ASP A 428 -14.13 13.38 7.01
C ASP A 428 -13.82 14.08 5.68
N ILE A 429 -12.60 13.87 5.17
CA ILE A 429 -12.19 14.25 3.81
C ILE A 429 -11.72 13.00 3.08
N ARG A 430 -12.35 12.68 1.96
CA ARG A 430 -11.95 11.60 1.06
C ARG A 430 -11.58 12.17 -0.30
N THR A 431 -10.60 11.58 -0.94
CA THR A 431 -10.10 12.06 -2.23
C THR A 431 -9.93 10.92 -3.22
N GLU A 432 -10.29 11.17 -4.47
CA GLU A 432 -10.13 10.23 -5.59
C GLU A 432 -9.70 11.01 -6.84
N MET A 433 -8.92 10.36 -7.72
CA MET A 433 -8.58 10.90 -9.04
C MET A 433 -9.37 10.17 -10.11
N ASP A 434 -10.22 10.91 -10.84
CA ASP A 434 -10.98 10.44 -12.00
C ASP A 434 -10.38 11.07 -13.25
N GLY A 435 -9.46 10.35 -13.92
CA GLY A 435 -8.62 10.92 -14.97
C GLY A 435 -7.74 12.06 -14.43
N TYR A 436 -8.02 13.29 -14.85
CA TYR A 436 -7.38 14.52 -14.34
C TYR A 436 -8.31 15.37 -13.47
N ASP A 437 -9.46 14.84 -13.06
CA ASP A 437 -10.33 15.48 -12.09
C ASP A 437 -10.03 14.97 -10.68
N LEU A 438 -9.76 15.89 -9.76
CA LEU A 438 -9.73 15.59 -8.34
C LEU A 438 -11.16 15.62 -7.78
N LEU A 439 -11.61 14.50 -7.22
CA LEU A 439 -12.85 14.42 -6.46
C LEU A 439 -12.52 14.56 -4.98
N VAL A 440 -13.19 15.50 -4.30
CA VAL A 440 -13.07 15.71 -2.85
C VAL A 440 -14.45 15.52 -2.23
N THR A 441 -14.59 14.50 -1.40
CA THR A 441 -15.82 14.22 -0.65
C THR A 441 -15.63 14.63 0.80
N LEU A 442 -16.49 15.51 1.27
CA LEU A 442 -16.55 15.97 2.66
C LEU A 442 -17.78 15.38 3.33
N GLU A 443 -17.64 14.94 4.58
CA GLU A 443 -18.73 14.39 5.37
C GLU A 443 -18.74 15.02 6.77
N ASN A 444 -19.91 15.47 7.22
CA ASN A 444 -20.09 16.16 8.49
C ASN A 444 -20.81 15.30 9.53
N TYR A 445 -20.11 14.88 10.57
CA TYR A 445 -20.66 14.12 11.70
C TYR A 445 -21.02 14.98 12.91
N TYR A 446 -20.84 16.31 12.84
CA TYR A 446 -21.34 17.19 13.89
C TYR A 446 -22.88 17.19 13.91
N PRO A 447 -23.49 17.34 15.09
CA PRO A 447 -24.94 17.55 15.21
C PRO A 447 -25.38 18.97 14.79
N VAL A 448 -24.47 19.75 14.19
CA VAL A 448 -24.69 21.12 13.71
C VAL A 448 -24.14 21.28 12.30
N GLU A 449 -24.63 22.29 11.60
CA GLU A 449 -24.08 22.71 10.31
C GLU A 449 -22.64 23.23 10.48
N VAL A 450 -21.76 22.85 9.55
CA VAL A 450 -20.37 23.30 9.49
C VAL A 450 -20.15 24.09 8.21
N SER A 451 -19.59 25.29 8.35
CA SER A 451 -19.18 26.14 7.24
C SER A 451 -17.66 26.34 7.29
N GLY A 452 -17.00 26.17 6.16
CA GLY A 452 -15.54 26.27 6.08
C GLY A 452 -15.02 26.46 4.66
N ASP A 453 -13.71 26.65 4.54
CA ASP A 453 -13.03 26.89 3.27
C ASP A 453 -12.23 25.67 2.84
N LEU A 454 -12.45 25.22 1.59
CA LEU A 454 -11.70 24.16 0.95
C LEU A 454 -10.57 24.76 0.08
N ALA A 455 -9.33 24.44 0.44
CA ALA A 455 -8.12 24.83 -0.28
C ALA A 455 -7.44 23.61 -0.90
N ILE A 456 -6.96 23.78 -2.13
CA ILE A 456 -6.28 22.75 -2.92
C ILE A 456 -4.92 23.29 -3.33
N THR A 457 -3.86 22.56 -3.00
CA THR A 457 -2.48 22.94 -3.32
C THR A 457 -1.89 21.88 -4.26
N PRO A 458 -1.91 22.11 -5.58
CA PRO A 458 -1.26 21.24 -6.54
C PRO A 458 0.27 21.42 -6.52
N PRO A 459 1.03 20.43 -7.00
CA PRO A 459 2.46 20.56 -7.24
C PRO A 459 2.72 21.39 -8.51
N GLN A 460 3.98 21.75 -8.78
CA GLN A 460 4.33 22.68 -9.86
C GLN A 460 3.81 22.26 -11.26
N GLY A 461 3.75 20.95 -11.52
CA GLY A 461 3.31 20.39 -12.81
C GLY A 461 1.79 20.32 -13.01
N LEU A 462 0.98 20.66 -12.00
CA LEU A 462 -0.48 20.63 -12.09
C LEU A 462 -1.07 22.00 -11.78
N GLN A 463 -2.18 22.33 -12.43
CA GLN A 463 -2.87 23.61 -12.23
C GLN A 463 -4.37 23.40 -12.12
N ILE A 464 -5.01 24.06 -11.17
CA ILE A 464 -6.46 24.01 -11.03
C ILE A 464 -7.11 24.82 -12.16
N VAL A 465 -8.02 24.20 -12.90
CA VAL A 465 -8.76 24.89 -13.96
C VAL A 465 -9.77 25.84 -13.33
N ASN A 466 -9.81 27.08 -13.84
CA ASN A 466 -10.72 28.16 -13.39
C ASN A 466 -10.54 28.66 -11.95
N GLY A 467 -9.49 28.23 -11.22
CA GLY A 467 -9.22 28.66 -9.84
C GLY A 467 -10.33 28.22 -8.88
N PHE A 468 -10.14 27.10 -8.18
CA PHE A 468 -11.10 26.68 -7.16
C PHE A 468 -10.87 27.45 -5.85
N SER A 469 -11.87 28.20 -5.41
CA SER A 469 -11.98 28.73 -4.05
C SER A 469 -13.40 28.48 -3.58
N GLY A 470 -13.60 27.46 -2.75
CA GLY A 470 -14.94 27.05 -2.33
C GLY A 470 -15.11 27.21 -0.83
N SER A 471 -15.92 28.18 -0.42
CA SER A 471 -16.60 28.09 0.88
C SER A 471 -17.67 27.00 0.76
N ILE A 472 -17.63 26.02 1.65
CA ILE A 472 -18.52 24.86 1.66
C ILE A 472 -19.29 24.87 2.97
N VAL A 473 -20.61 24.80 2.84
CA VAL A 473 -21.53 24.52 3.94
C VAL A 473 -21.94 23.05 3.87
N LEU A 474 -21.82 22.34 4.99
CA LEU A 474 -22.23 20.96 5.20
C LEU A 474 -23.29 20.92 6.31
N LYS A 475 -24.50 20.49 5.97
CA LYS A 475 -25.57 20.24 6.95
C LYS A 475 -25.21 19.05 7.85
N VAL A 476 -25.99 18.87 8.91
CA VAL A 476 -25.86 17.74 9.83
C VAL A 476 -25.95 16.41 9.06
N ASN A 477 -24.94 15.55 9.20
CA ASN A 477 -24.82 14.25 8.51
C ASN A 477 -24.81 14.35 6.97
N GLU A 478 -24.49 15.52 6.40
CA GLU A 478 -24.37 15.67 4.94
C GLU A 478 -23.04 15.12 4.45
N THR A 479 -23.10 14.38 3.34
CA THR A 479 -21.94 14.06 2.49
C THR A 479 -22.02 14.90 1.21
N LYS A 480 -20.93 15.56 0.84
CA LYS A 480 -20.86 16.42 -0.33
C LYS A 480 -19.58 16.20 -1.11
N THR A 481 -19.70 15.94 -2.41
CA THR A 481 -18.56 15.76 -3.31
C THR A 481 -18.38 16.98 -4.21
N VAL A 482 -17.15 17.46 -4.31
CA VAL A 482 -16.72 18.54 -5.21
C VAL A 482 -15.75 17.96 -6.25
N ARG A 483 -16.01 18.23 -7.53
CA ARG A 483 -15.12 17.87 -8.64
C ARG A 483 -14.26 19.07 -9.03
N ILE A 484 -12.94 18.91 -9.02
CA ILE A 484 -11.95 19.96 -9.28
C ILE A 484 -11.08 19.53 -10.47
N PRO A 485 -11.31 20.09 -11.67
CA PRO A 485 -10.52 19.72 -12.84
C PRO A 485 -9.10 20.24 -12.75
N LEU A 486 -8.12 19.38 -13.06
CA LEU A 486 -6.70 19.72 -13.10
C LEU A 486 -6.21 19.79 -14.55
N ARG A 487 -5.32 20.73 -14.82
CA ARG A 487 -4.53 20.81 -16.05
C ARG A 487 -3.14 20.28 -15.77
N VAL A 488 -2.78 19.22 -16.48
CA VAL A 488 -1.45 18.61 -16.44
C VAL A 488 -0.50 19.36 -17.39
N THR A 489 0.73 19.61 -16.96
CA THR A 489 1.82 20.10 -17.81
C THR A 489 2.88 19.03 -18.01
N LYS A 490 3.79 19.24 -18.96
CA LYS A 490 4.87 18.28 -19.25
C LYS A 490 5.77 18.01 -18.05
N GLU A 491 5.89 18.96 -17.12
CA GLU A 491 6.69 18.84 -15.90
C GLU A 491 6.10 17.83 -14.90
N ALA A 492 4.83 17.45 -15.02
CA ALA A 492 4.19 16.43 -14.20
C ALA A 492 4.38 14.99 -14.72
N MET A 493 4.82 14.84 -15.98
CA MET A 493 4.92 13.54 -16.64
C MET A 493 6.12 12.73 -16.14
N GLY A 494 5.96 11.42 -16.06
CA GLY A 494 7.01 10.48 -15.63
C GLY A 494 7.31 10.52 -14.13
N LYS A 495 6.40 11.06 -13.32
CA LYS A 495 6.52 11.10 -11.87
C LYS A 495 5.16 11.03 -11.17
N THR A 496 5.21 10.73 -9.88
CA THR A 496 4.06 10.83 -8.99
C THR A 496 3.85 12.26 -8.52
N ASN A 497 2.62 12.76 -8.61
CA ASN A 497 2.26 14.14 -8.27
C ASN A 497 1.31 14.16 -7.06
N PRO A 498 1.75 14.65 -5.88
CA PRO A 498 0.87 14.82 -4.72
C PRO A 498 0.00 16.06 -4.90
N VAL A 499 -1.28 16.01 -4.53
CA VAL A 499 -2.17 17.19 -4.45
C VAL A 499 -2.66 17.29 -3.03
N ALA A 500 -2.33 18.37 -2.32
CA ALA A 500 -2.76 18.56 -0.93
C ALA A 500 -4.14 19.21 -0.87
N ILE A 501 -4.98 18.71 0.04
CA ILE A 501 -6.33 19.20 0.30
C ILE A 501 -6.38 19.66 1.76
N ARG A 502 -6.93 20.84 2.01
CA ARG A 502 -7.20 21.37 3.35
C ARG A 502 -8.62 21.90 3.44
N PHE A 503 -9.38 21.42 4.41
CA PHE A 503 -10.64 22.01 4.81
C PHE A 503 -10.48 22.72 6.15
N SER A 504 -10.85 23.99 6.21
CA SER A 504 -10.66 24.86 7.39
C SER A 504 -12.03 25.31 7.88
N TRP A 505 -12.40 25.05 9.13
CA TRP A 505 -13.67 25.48 9.71
C TRP A 505 -13.44 25.98 11.13
N ALA A 506 -14.06 27.10 11.49
CA ALA A 506 -13.76 27.82 12.74
C ALA A 506 -12.26 28.05 12.91
N ASP A 507 -11.65 27.54 13.98
CA ASP A 507 -10.22 27.57 14.29
C ASP A 507 -9.49 26.24 13.96
N LYS A 508 -10.17 25.31 13.30
CA LYS A 508 -9.70 23.95 13.01
C LYS A 508 -9.38 23.76 11.54
N ASN A 509 -8.48 22.81 11.29
CA ASN A 509 -8.11 22.36 9.96
C ASN A 509 -8.09 20.84 9.90
N LYS A 510 -8.57 20.28 8.79
CA LYS A 510 -8.36 18.87 8.42
C LYS A 510 -7.66 18.86 7.07
N ASN A 511 -6.62 18.04 6.97
CA ASN A 511 -5.79 17.95 5.78
C ASN A 511 -5.80 16.50 5.27
N THR A 512 -5.62 16.33 3.97
CA THR A 512 -5.34 15.03 3.33
C THR A 512 -4.55 15.27 2.04
N VAL A 513 -4.15 14.21 1.36
CA VAL A 513 -3.42 14.26 0.10
C VAL A 513 -3.99 13.24 -0.86
N ALA A 514 -4.11 13.64 -2.12
CA ALA A 514 -4.42 12.78 -3.25
C ALA A 514 -3.17 12.55 -4.10
N LYS A 515 -3.14 11.43 -4.82
CA LYS A 515 -2.02 11.04 -5.70
C LYS A 515 -2.48 11.03 -7.15
N LEU A 516 -1.81 11.79 -8.02
CA LEU A 516 -1.89 11.62 -9.47
C LEU A 516 -0.56 11.09 -10.01
N ASP A 517 -0.50 9.77 -10.23
CA ASP A 517 0.65 9.14 -10.87
C ASP A 517 0.55 9.22 -12.39
N LEU A 518 1.61 9.68 -13.06
CA LEU A 518 1.63 9.93 -14.50
C LEU A 518 2.81 9.24 -15.17
N PRO A 519 2.59 8.53 -16.30
CA PRO A 519 3.66 7.95 -17.08
C PRO A 519 4.52 9.04 -17.74
N PRO A 520 5.72 8.71 -18.25
CA PRO A 520 6.37 9.55 -19.24
C PRO A 520 5.42 9.82 -20.42
N ALA A 521 5.47 11.02 -21.00
CA ALA A 521 4.64 11.33 -22.17
C ALA A 521 4.99 10.47 -23.39
N ILE A 522 6.24 9.99 -23.45
CA ILE A 522 6.78 9.16 -24.53
C ILE A 522 7.39 7.92 -23.88
N SER A 523 6.89 6.75 -24.25
CA SER A 523 7.44 5.44 -23.88
C SER A 523 7.91 4.71 -25.12
N VAL A 524 9.15 4.23 -25.10
CA VAL A 524 9.84 3.51 -26.19
C VAL A 524 10.81 2.50 -25.58
N HIS A 525 11.26 1.51 -26.34
CA HIS A 525 12.44 0.73 -25.94
C HIS A 525 13.64 1.67 -25.80
N GLN A 526 14.16 1.84 -24.59
CA GLN A 526 15.31 2.71 -24.36
C GLN A 526 16.60 2.15 -24.98
N LEU A 527 16.64 0.83 -25.16
CA LEU A 527 17.69 0.08 -25.83
C LEU A 527 17.02 -0.86 -26.85
N LEU A 528 17.37 -0.76 -28.12
CA LEU A 528 16.77 -1.56 -29.19
C LEU A 528 17.84 -2.09 -30.14
N TYR A 529 17.63 -3.28 -30.70
CA TYR A 529 18.45 -3.83 -31.77
C TYR A 529 17.59 -4.34 -32.92
N GLY A 530 18.11 -4.33 -34.14
CA GLY A 530 17.41 -4.87 -35.30
C GLY A 530 18.35 -5.07 -36.47
N HIS A 531 17.86 -5.62 -37.58
CA HIS A 531 18.66 -5.82 -38.79
C HIS A 531 18.25 -4.85 -39.91
N ALA A 532 19.25 -4.42 -40.68
CA ALA A 532 19.03 -3.66 -41.91
C ALA A 532 18.31 -4.53 -42.96
N PRO A 533 17.51 -3.92 -43.87
CA PRO A 533 17.35 -2.48 -44.05
C PRO A 533 16.24 -1.86 -43.21
N LYS A 534 15.46 -2.63 -42.44
CA LYS A 534 14.23 -2.15 -41.77
C LYS A 534 14.17 -2.57 -40.30
N VAL A 535 14.02 -1.59 -39.43
CA VAL A 535 13.79 -1.81 -37.99
C VAL A 535 12.42 -1.30 -37.58
N LEU A 536 11.62 -2.16 -36.94
CA LEU A 536 10.36 -1.78 -36.31
C LEU A 536 10.64 -1.08 -34.98
N TYR A 537 10.12 0.14 -34.83
CA TYR A 537 10.30 0.99 -33.65
C TYR A 537 8.92 1.41 -33.10
N PRO A 538 8.41 0.72 -32.06
CA PRO A 538 7.16 1.08 -31.42
C PRO A 538 7.33 2.30 -30.50
N VAL A 539 6.29 3.13 -30.45
CA VAL A 539 6.20 4.34 -29.62
C VAL A 539 4.82 4.40 -28.99
N SER A 540 4.74 4.52 -27.67
CA SER A 540 3.50 4.82 -26.95
C SER A 540 3.51 6.27 -26.47
N ILE A 541 2.44 7.00 -26.74
CA ILE A 541 2.28 8.41 -26.35
C ILE A 541 1.10 8.55 -25.40
N HIS A 542 1.36 9.06 -24.19
CA HIS A 542 0.32 9.45 -23.25
C HIS A 542 -0.12 10.89 -23.51
N ASN A 543 -1.39 11.10 -23.84
CA ASN A 543 -1.91 12.43 -24.13
C ASN A 543 -2.36 13.16 -22.87
N PHE A 544 -1.47 14.00 -22.33
CA PHE A 544 -1.78 14.87 -21.19
C PHE A 544 -2.41 16.22 -21.57
N THR A 545 -2.67 16.45 -22.86
CA THR A 545 -3.22 17.72 -23.37
C THR A 545 -4.69 17.57 -23.77
N LYS A 546 -5.34 18.70 -24.05
CA LYS A 546 -6.72 18.73 -24.60
C LYS A 546 -6.79 18.49 -26.12
N GLN A 547 -5.66 18.30 -26.79
CA GLN A 547 -5.63 18.07 -28.23
C GLN A 547 -5.87 16.59 -28.50
N ASN A 548 -6.92 16.26 -29.25
CA ASN A 548 -7.21 14.85 -29.59
C ASN A 548 -6.37 14.32 -30.77
N SER A 549 -5.67 15.21 -31.48
CA SER A 549 -4.80 14.87 -32.62
C SER A 549 -3.54 15.73 -32.59
N PHE A 550 -2.37 15.09 -32.69
CA PHE A 550 -1.07 15.75 -32.59
C PHE A 550 0.02 14.98 -33.36
N PRO A 551 1.10 15.65 -33.82
CA PRO A 551 2.18 14.99 -34.54
C PRO A 551 3.12 14.25 -33.58
N VAL A 552 3.58 13.07 -33.99
CA VAL A 552 4.66 12.31 -33.37
C VAL A 552 5.77 12.18 -34.39
N LYS A 553 6.94 12.74 -34.07
CA LYS A 553 8.11 12.74 -34.95
C LYS A 553 9.18 11.82 -34.40
N VAL A 554 9.78 11.03 -35.29
CA VAL A 554 10.95 10.19 -35.02
C VAL A 554 12.08 10.62 -35.95
N ASP A 555 13.16 11.15 -35.37
CA ASP A 555 14.41 11.47 -36.05
C ASP A 555 15.51 10.49 -35.60
N VAL A 556 16.28 9.95 -36.53
CA VAL A 556 17.39 9.04 -36.23
C VAL A 556 18.71 9.70 -36.59
N TYR A 557 19.67 9.63 -35.67
CA TYR A 557 21.01 10.20 -35.82
C TYR A 557 22.06 9.11 -35.66
N GLN A 558 23.15 9.17 -36.42
CA GLN A 558 24.31 8.31 -36.14
C GLN A 558 24.98 8.76 -34.84
N THR A 559 25.39 7.82 -33.99
CA THR A 559 25.99 8.14 -32.67
C THR A 559 27.23 9.03 -32.79
N ASN A 560 27.99 8.90 -33.88
CA ASN A 560 29.17 9.74 -34.16
C ASN A 560 28.85 11.09 -34.84
N ASN A 561 27.59 11.36 -35.21
CA ASN A 561 27.16 12.59 -35.85
C ASN A 561 25.70 12.95 -35.52
N LEU A 562 25.51 13.64 -34.40
CA LEU A 562 24.19 14.09 -33.93
C LEU A 562 23.67 15.38 -34.61
N LYS A 563 24.41 15.95 -35.58
CA LYS A 563 24.04 17.24 -36.22
C LYS A 563 23.01 17.09 -37.35
N LYS A 564 22.92 15.91 -37.96
CA LYS A 564 22.07 15.66 -39.12
C LYS A 564 21.37 14.32 -38.97
N ALA A 565 20.03 14.35 -39.04
CA ALA A 565 19.24 13.13 -39.05
C ALA A 565 19.50 12.33 -40.34
N VAL A 566 19.70 11.02 -40.21
CA VAL A 566 19.81 10.07 -41.33
C VAL A 566 18.46 9.51 -41.74
N PHE A 567 17.46 9.58 -40.86
CA PHE A 567 16.07 9.22 -41.11
C PHE A 567 15.16 10.16 -40.33
N SER A 568 13.99 10.49 -40.88
CA SER A 568 12.97 11.30 -40.22
C SER A 568 11.59 10.86 -40.71
N GLN A 569 10.68 10.57 -39.80
CA GLN A 569 9.27 10.29 -40.11
C GLN A 569 8.37 10.97 -39.08
N THR A 570 7.26 11.54 -39.56
CA THR A 570 6.21 12.09 -38.71
C THR A 570 4.90 11.37 -38.99
N LYS A 571 4.20 10.92 -37.94
CA LYS A 571 2.84 10.37 -38.02
C LYS A 571 1.89 11.21 -37.19
N SER A 572 0.62 11.28 -37.59
CA SER A 572 -0.43 11.85 -36.74
C SER A 572 -0.88 10.81 -35.73
N CYS A 573 -0.96 11.19 -34.46
CA CYS A 573 -1.49 10.39 -33.37
C CYS A 573 -2.86 10.93 -32.96
N ASN A 574 -3.83 10.03 -32.78
CA ASN A 574 -5.13 10.37 -32.20
C ASN A 574 -5.29 9.64 -30.87
N ALA A 575 -5.41 10.40 -29.78
CA ALA A 575 -5.60 9.89 -28.43
C ALA A 575 -6.42 10.90 -27.63
N GLU A 576 -7.37 10.45 -26.82
CA GLU A 576 -8.14 11.32 -25.92
C GLU A 576 -7.26 11.78 -24.75
N THR A 577 -7.60 12.89 -24.12
CA THR A 577 -6.92 13.35 -22.89
C THR A 577 -6.93 12.25 -21.83
N ALA A 578 -5.81 12.10 -21.10
CA ALA A 578 -5.60 11.08 -20.07
C ALA A 578 -5.60 9.62 -20.58
N THR A 579 -5.53 9.42 -21.89
CA THR A 579 -5.34 8.10 -22.53
C THR A 579 -4.00 8.04 -23.25
N HIS A 580 -3.63 6.85 -23.74
CA HIS A 580 -2.42 6.67 -24.52
C HIS A 580 -2.69 5.93 -25.84
N ARG A 581 -1.75 6.04 -26.78
CA ARG A 581 -1.84 5.37 -28.08
C ARG A 581 -0.47 4.94 -28.56
N GLU A 582 -0.41 3.73 -29.10
CA GLU A 582 0.76 3.20 -29.77
C GLU A 582 0.81 3.53 -31.26
N LEU A 583 2.03 3.77 -31.74
CA LEU A 583 2.39 3.97 -33.14
C LEU A 583 3.64 3.17 -33.45
N ASN A 584 3.62 2.45 -34.57
CA ASN A 584 4.77 1.73 -35.09
C ASN A 584 5.47 2.52 -36.19
N PHE A 585 6.78 2.71 -36.10
CA PHE A 585 7.61 3.33 -37.14
C PHE A 585 8.49 2.27 -37.80
N GLU A 586 8.57 2.29 -39.13
CA GLU A 586 9.52 1.45 -39.89
C GLU A 586 10.73 2.33 -40.25
N LEU A 587 11.84 2.09 -39.58
CA LEU A 587 13.08 2.85 -39.77
C LEU A 587 13.90 2.17 -40.87
N GLU A 588 14.04 2.83 -42.01
CA GLU A 588 14.91 2.36 -43.10
C GLU A 588 16.34 2.82 -42.86
N LEU A 589 17.17 1.93 -42.32
CA LEU A 589 18.52 2.25 -41.85
C LEU A 589 19.54 1.20 -42.32
N PRO A 590 20.76 1.62 -42.72
CA PRO A 590 21.87 0.68 -42.88
C PRO A 590 22.34 0.18 -41.51
N ALA A 591 23.22 -0.84 -41.51
CA ALA A 591 23.86 -1.30 -40.29
C ALA A 591 24.71 -0.18 -39.66
N GLY A 592 24.64 -0.03 -38.34
CA GLY A 592 25.33 1.03 -37.60
C GLY A 592 24.79 1.25 -36.19
N GLU A 593 25.31 2.30 -35.56
CA GLU A 593 24.95 2.73 -34.20
C GLU A 593 24.19 4.06 -34.27
N TYR A 594 23.03 4.11 -33.62
CA TYR A 594 22.12 5.25 -33.73
C TYR A 594 21.57 5.71 -32.38
N ALA A 595 21.25 7.00 -32.33
CA ALA A 595 20.37 7.60 -31.34
C ALA A 595 19.03 7.94 -32.03
N VAL A 596 17.92 7.51 -31.44
CA VAL A 596 16.57 7.75 -31.97
C VAL A 596 15.88 8.77 -31.09
N LYS A 597 15.59 9.94 -31.65
CA LYS A 597 14.88 11.03 -30.97
C LYS A 597 13.40 10.97 -31.34
N THR A 598 12.55 10.80 -30.35
CA THR A 598 11.09 10.85 -30.48
C THR A 598 10.58 12.16 -29.86
N SER A 599 9.75 12.91 -30.58
CA SER A 599 9.16 14.17 -30.10
C SER A 599 7.65 14.16 -30.29
N ALA A 600 6.90 14.50 -29.24
CA ALA A 600 5.44 14.64 -29.22
C ALA A 600 5.01 15.54 -28.05
N LEU A 601 3.93 16.31 -28.21
CA LEU A 601 3.33 17.13 -27.13
C LEU A 601 4.36 18.05 -26.40
N ASP A 602 5.29 18.64 -27.16
CA ASP A 602 6.40 19.48 -26.64
C ASP A 602 7.36 18.77 -25.66
N VAL A 603 7.38 17.44 -25.71
CA VAL A 603 8.31 16.56 -24.99
C VAL A 603 9.18 15.81 -26.00
N GLU A 604 10.41 15.50 -25.60
CA GLU A 604 11.36 14.74 -26.41
C GLU A 604 12.00 13.64 -25.57
N TYR A 605 12.24 12.49 -26.18
CA TYR A 605 12.97 11.37 -25.58
C TYR A 605 13.98 10.83 -26.59
N THR A 606 15.18 10.44 -26.12
CA THR A 606 16.22 9.83 -26.98
C THR A 606 16.54 8.43 -26.49
N SER A 607 16.34 7.44 -27.36
CA SER A 607 16.69 6.03 -27.13
C SER A 607 17.93 5.61 -27.93
N GLN A 608 18.50 4.47 -27.56
CA GLN A 608 19.66 3.86 -28.17
C GLN A 608 19.24 2.74 -29.13
N LEU A 609 19.73 2.74 -30.37
CA LEU A 609 19.43 1.73 -31.38
C LEU A 609 20.71 1.18 -32.02
N GLY A 610 20.87 -0.13 -32.01
CA GLY A 610 21.83 -0.84 -32.84
C GLY A 610 21.17 -1.45 -34.08
N VAL A 611 21.83 -1.36 -35.23
CA VAL A 611 21.37 -2.01 -36.47
C VAL A 611 22.46 -2.93 -37.00
N GLY A 612 22.20 -4.23 -37.02
CA GLY A 612 23.05 -5.26 -37.59
C GLY A 612 22.84 -5.47 -39.09
N LYS A 613 23.73 -6.25 -39.70
CA LYS A 613 23.53 -6.78 -41.06
C LYS A 613 22.70 -8.06 -41.00
N GLY A 614 21.77 -8.22 -41.93
CA GLY A 614 21.02 -9.47 -42.08
C GLY A 614 21.89 -10.60 -42.61
N GLU A 615 22.38 -11.46 -41.72
CA GLU A 615 23.27 -12.57 -42.02
C GLU A 615 22.92 -13.80 -41.14
N GLY A 616 23.34 -14.99 -41.58
CA GLY A 616 23.03 -16.27 -40.93
C GLY A 616 21.71 -16.89 -41.42
N LYS A 617 21.39 -18.09 -40.92
CA LYS A 617 20.20 -18.86 -41.32
C LYS A 617 19.55 -19.59 -40.15
N PRO A 618 19.02 -18.86 -39.16
CA PRO A 618 18.30 -19.47 -38.06
C PRO A 618 16.97 -20.05 -38.55
N TYR A 619 16.46 -21.01 -37.82
CA TYR A 619 15.13 -21.57 -38.04
C TYR A 619 14.41 -21.76 -36.71
N LEU A 620 13.09 -21.79 -36.80
CA LEU A 620 12.19 -21.89 -35.68
C LEU A 620 11.10 -22.93 -35.97
N TYR A 621 10.76 -23.73 -34.97
CA TYR A 621 9.70 -24.73 -35.08
C TYR A 621 9.07 -25.03 -33.72
N GLU A 622 7.84 -25.54 -33.78
CA GLU A 622 7.07 -26.04 -32.65
C GLU A 622 7.42 -27.51 -32.40
N VAL A 623 7.50 -27.89 -31.12
CA VAL A 623 7.75 -29.26 -30.69
C VAL A 623 7.22 -29.46 -29.27
N ASP A 624 6.44 -30.50 -29.05
CA ASP A 624 6.03 -30.95 -27.72
C ASP A 624 7.11 -31.90 -27.15
N LEU A 625 7.98 -31.39 -26.29
CA LEU A 625 9.17 -32.11 -25.82
C LEU A 625 8.88 -33.06 -24.68
N ASN A 626 7.88 -32.74 -23.85
CA ASN A 626 7.52 -33.51 -22.67
C ASN A 626 6.25 -34.35 -22.87
N SER A 627 5.64 -34.28 -24.06
CA SER A 627 4.40 -34.98 -24.44
C SER A 627 3.19 -34.57 -23.58
N ASP A 628 3.12 -33.30 -23.15
CA ASP A 628 2.00 -32.75 -22.38
C ASP A 628 0.91 -32.08 -23.24
N GLY A 629 1.10 -32.03 -24.57
CA GLY A 629 0.20 -31.42 -25.52
C GLY A 629 0.33 -29.90 -25.65
N ILE A 630 1.36 -29.29 -25.05
CA ILE A 630 1.70 -27.88 -25.17
C ILE A 630 3.01 -27.76 -25.94
N ASP A 631 2.97 -27.10 -27.10
CA ASP A 631 4.19 -26.89 -27.88
C ASP A 631 5.19 -25.98 -27.16
N GLU A 632 6.44 -26.43 -27.11
CA GLU A 632 7.61 -25.57 -26.98
C GLU A 632 8.03 -25.00 -28.33
N TYR A 633 8.73 -23.86 -28.28
CA TYR A 633 9.25 -23.20 -29.47
C TYR A 633 10.77 -23.27 -29.46
N ARG A 634 11.34 -23.97 -30.45
CA ARG A 634 12.78 -24.09 -30.59
C ARG A 634 13.30 -23.13 -31.65
N MET A 635 14.22 -22.26 -31.25
CA MET A 635 14.95 -21.35 -32.12
C MET A 635 16.40 -21.80 -32.20
N GLU A 636 16.95 -21.92 -33.40
CA GLU A 636 18.30 -22.48 -33.55
C GLU A 636 19.08 -21.76 -34.64
N ASN A 637 20.38 -21.54 -34.41
CA ASN A 637 21.34 -21.05 -35.39
C ASN A 637 22.68 -21.80 -35.24
N ASP A 638 23.75 -21.35 -35.89
CA ASP A 638 25.05 -22.05 -35.84
C ASP A 638 25.71 -22.03 -34.45
N SER A 639 25.37 -21.07 -33.59
CA SER A 639 25.98 -20.86 -32.28
C SER A 639 25.19 -21.47 -31.12
N VAL A 640 23.86 -21.38 -31.17
CA VAL A 640 22.99 -21.70 -30.03
C VAL A 640 21.70 -22.43 -30.44
N GLN A 641 21.15 -23.16 -29.48
CA GLN A 641 19.78 -23.67 -29.51
C GLN A 641 19.04 -23.09 -28.30
N VAL A 642 17.90 -22.45 -28.55
CA VAL A 642 17.07 -21.82 -27.52
C VAL A 642 15.72 -22.53 -27.50
N THR A 643 15.26 -22.93 -26.32
CA THR A 643 13.92 -23.50 -26.12
C THR A 643 13.07 -22.51 -25.31
N LEU A 644 11.92 -22.13 -25.84
CA LEU A 644 10.95 -21.28 -25.16
C LEU A 644 9.78 -22.12 -24.67
N LEU A 645 9.35 -21.90 -23.42
CA LEU A 645 8.08 -22.43 -22.92
C LEU A 645 6.99 -21.39 -23.09
N ARG A 646 5.80 -21.85 -23.49
CA ARG A 646 4.57 -21.05 -23.41
C ARG A 646 4.18 -20.77 -21.96
N THR A 647 4.49 -21.67 -21.04
CA THR A 647 4.25 -21.45 -19.61
C THR A 647 5.21 -20.37 -19.09
N GLY A 648 4.66 -19.24 -18.64
CA GLY A 648 5.41 -18.07 -18.17
C GLY A 648 6.12 -17.27 -19.26
N ALA A 649 5.94 -17.62 -20.54
CA ALA A 649 6.69 -17.06 -21.67
C ALA A 649 8.18 -16.90 -21.36
N ARG A 650 8.88 -18.02 -21.16
CA ARG A 650 10.27 -18.03 -20.65
C ARG A 650 11.23 -18.73 -21.60
N VAL A 651 12.50 -18.36 -21.51
CA VAL A 651 13.59 -19.11 -22.14
C VAL A 651 14.02 -20.20 -21.17
N ILE A 652 13.56 -21.44 -21.34
CA ILE A 652 13.92 -22.52 -20.39
C ILE A 652 15.29 -23.11 -20.67
N GLU A 653 15.75 -23.05 -21.92
CA GLU A 653 17.08 -23.51 -22.31
C GLU A 653 17.73 -22.49 -23.23
N TYR A 654 19.02 -22.28 -22.99
CA TYR A 654 19.93 -21.57 -23.87
C TYR A 654 21.21 -22.40 -23.97
N ILE A 655 21.27 -23.25 -24.98
CA ILE A 655 22.36 -24.20 -25.18
C ILE A 655 23.43 -23.59 -26.10
N VAL A 656 24.65 -23.47 -25.60
CA VAL A 656 25.83 -23.06 -26.36
C VAL A 656 26.40 -24.28 -27.08
N LYS A 657 26.23 -24.34 -28.41
CA LYS A 657 26.53 -25.55 -29.20
C LYS A 657 28.00 -25.96 -29.17
N SER A 658 28.93 -25.00 -29.10
CA SER A 658 30.37 -25.29 -29.05
C SER A 658 30.80 -26.01 -27.76
N LYS A 659 29.98 -25.92 -26.71
CA LYS A 659 30.19 -26.58 -25.42
C LYS A 659 29.19 -27.70 -25.16
N ASN A 660 28.07 -27.71 -25.89
CA ASN A 660 26.93 -28.58 -25.63
C ASN A 660 26.44 -28.46 -24.17
N ASP A 661 26.29 -27.22 -23.72
CA ASP A 661 25.96 -26.90 -22.33
C ASP A 661 24.94 -25.76 -22.26
N ASN A 662 24.10 -25.79 -21.22
CA ASN A 662 23.01 -24.85 -20.97
C ASN A 662 23.46 -23.80 -19.95
N VAL A 663 23.35 -22.52 -20.27
CA VAL A 663 23.82 -21.44 -19.36
C VAL A 663 22.79 -21.01 -18.31
N LEU A 664 21.64 -21.69 -18.26
CA LEU A 664 20.51 -21.33 -17.41
C LEU A 664 20.17 -22.50 -16.48
N PHE A 665 19.82 -22.18 -15.23
CA PHE A 665 19.24 -23.14 -14.30
C PHE A 665 17.97 -23.75 -14.88
N LYS A 666 17.73 -25.05 -14.68
CA LYS A 666 16.54 -25.71 -15.22
C LYS A 666 16.07 -26.86 -14.35
N ILE A 667 14.80 -26.82 -13.91
CA ILE A 667 14.11 -27.97 -13.34
C ILE A 667 13.04 -28.56 -14.27
N TRP A 668 12.46 -27.77 -15.18
CA TRP A 668 11.40 -28.26 -16.07
C TRP A 668 11.86 -29.45 -16.93
N PRO A 669 11.02 -30.44 -17.22
CA PRO A 669 9.62 -30.58 -16.79
C PRO A 669 9.47 -31.19 -15.39
N GLU A 670 10.58 -31.48 -14.71
CA GLU A 670 10.57 -31.95 -13.34
C GLU A 670 9.99 -30.88 -12.40
N LYS A 671 9.38 -31.34 -11.33
CA LYS A 671 8.80 -30.47 -10.30
C LYS A 671 9.51 -30.76 -8.99
N THR A 672 9.78 -29.71 -8.23
CA THR A 672 10.33 -29.86 -6.87
C THR A 672 9.47 -30.80 -6.01
N TYR A 673 10.10 -31.47 -5.04
CA TYR A 673 9.46 -32.52 -4.24
C TYR A 673 8.18 -32.04 -3.51
N ASN A 674 8.13 -30.74 -3.17
CA ASN A 674 7.01 -30.12 -2.46
C ASN A 674 5.97 -29.44 -3.36
N HIS A 675 6.00 -29.66 -4.68
CA HIS A 675 5.09 -28.97 -5.62
C HIS A 675 3.60 -29.23 -5.35
N LYS A 676 3.26 -30.31 -4.64
CA LYS A 676 1.88 -30.66 -4.22
C LYS A 676 1.47 -30.08 -2.87
N ARG A 677 2.33 -29.31 -2.20
CA ARG A 677 1.98 -28.65 -0.92
C ARG A 677 0.72 -27.79 -1.12
N PRO A 678 -0.24 -27.78 -0.17
CA PRO A 678 -1.38 -26.88 -0.25
C PRO A 678 -0.94 -25.43 -0.53
N PHE A 679 -1.66 -24.76 -1.44
CA PHE A 679 -1.38 -23.39 -1.87
C PHE A 679 0.02 -23.14 -2.43
N ARG A 680 0.69 -24.17 -2.97
CA ARG A 680 2.07 -24.02 -3.49
C ARG A 680 2.25 -22.89 -4.49
N MET A 681 1.27 -22.67 -5.38
CA MET A 681 1.29 -21.59 -6.38
C MET A 681 1.19 -20.18 -5.79
N ARG A 682 0.94 -20.03 -4.48
CA ARG A 682 1.04 -18.76 -3.76
C ARG A 682 2.43 -18.50 -3.18
N GLY A 683 3.30 -19.52 -3.18
CA GLY A 683 4.72 -19.39 -2.90
C GLY A 683 5.53 -19.32 -4.19
N TYR A 684 6.72 -18.75 -4.13
CA TYR A 684 7.62 -18.72 -5.29
C TYR A 684 8.22 -20.12 -5.54
N TYR A 685 8.29 -20.58 -6.79
CA TYR A 685 9.26 -21.60 -7.18
C TYR A 685 9.58 -21.50 -8.67
N PRO A 686 10.86 -21.44 -9.04
CA PRO A 686 11.25 -21.33 -10.43
C PRO A 686 11.07 -22.66 -11.16
N TYR A 687 10.77 -22.60 -12.46
CA TYR A 687 11.01 -23.73 -13.37
C TYR A 687 12.45 -23.72 -13.92
N GLY A 688 13.15 -22.59 -13.76
CA GLY A 688 14.43 -22.29 -14.37
C GLY A 688 14.30 -21.46 -15.64
N GLY A 689 15.45 -21.04 -16.16
CA GLY A 689 15.57 -20.29 -17.38
C GLY A 689 15.72 -18.78 -17.18
N PHE A 690 15.26 -18.04 -18.19
CA PHE A 690 14.99 -16.61 -18.10
C PHE A 690 13.50 -16.43 -17.80
N GLU A 691 13.18 -16.19 -16.53
CA GLU A 691 11.82 -15.97 -15.99
C GLU A 691 11.53 -14.48 -15.77
N ASP A 692 10.34 -14.15 -15.27
CA ASP A 692 10.09 -12.84 -14.67
C ASP A 692 9.64 -12.98 -13.23
N PHE A 693 10.14 -12.07 -12.40
CA PHE A 693 9.63 -11.85 -11.05
C PHE A 693 8.60 -10.72 -11.09
N LEU A 694 7.32 -11.08 -11.24
CA LEU A 694 6.18 -10.16 -11.32
C LEU A 694 5.20 -10.46 -10.18
N GLY A 695 5.48 -9.96 -8.98
CA GLY A 695 4.81 -10.40 -7.74
C GLY A 695 5.53 -11.58 -7.07
N GLN A 696 5.24 -11.83 -5.78
CA GLN A 696 5.68 -13.06 -5.10
C GLN A 696 4.50 -13.79 -4.41
N ALA A 697 4.06 -14.97 -4.84
CA ALA A 697 4.47 -15.70 -6.05
C ALA A 697 4.35 -14.84 -7.32
N SER A 698 5.07 -15.19 -8.39
CA SER A 698 5.04 -14.40 -9.61
C SER A 698 3.79 -14.74 -10.44
N MET A 699 3.09 -13.71 -10.92
CA MET A 699 1.86 -13.82 -11.72
C MET A 699 2.03 -14.69 -12.95
N GLU A 700 3.22 -14.68 -13.54
CA GLU A 700 3.48 -15.36 -14.80
C GLU A 700 3.72 -16.85 -14.66
N THR A 701 4.19 -17.32 -13.49
CA THR A 701 5.01 -18.54 -13.42
C THR A 701 4.32 -19.79 -13.94
N HIS A 702 3.00 -19.82 -13.80
CA HIS A 702 2.17 -20.97 -14.21
C HIS A 702 1.16 -20.62 -15.31
N GLN A 703 1.22 -19.40 -15.84
CA GLN A 703 0.31 -18.92 -16.87
C GLN A 703 0.72 -19.46 -18.24
N LEU A 704 -0.25 -19.99 -18.99
CA LEU A 704 -0.02 -20.38 -20.38
C LEU A 704 -0.23 -19.18 -21.31
N TYR A 705 0.81 -18.81 -22.06
CA TYR A 705 0.74 -17.69 -22.99
C TYR A 705 0.21 -18.14 -24.35
N ASN A 706 -0.46 -17.22 -25.04
CA ASN A 706 -0.76 -17.36 -26.46
C ASN A 706 0.53 -17.09 -27.23
N ALA A 707 0.98 -18.04 -28.04
CA ALA A 707 2.23 -17.94 -28.77
C ALA A 707 1.98 -17.87 -30.28
N LYS A 708 2.78 -17.08 -30.97
CA LYS A 708 2.68 -16.86 -32.42
C LYS A 708 4.06 -16.74 -33.04
N ILE A 709 4.36 -17.60 -34.01
CA ILE A 709 5.54 -17.45 -34.87
C ILE A 709 5.32 -16.24 -35.79
N ILE A 710 6.14 -15.22 -35.62
CA ILE A 710 6.13 -14.02 -36.46
C ILE A 710 7.05 -14.22 -37.67
N GLN A 711 8.19 -14.87 -37.45
CA GLN A 711 9.16 -15.16 -38.51
C GLN A 711 9.86 -16.49 -38.24
N LYS A 712 9.63 -17.47 -39.13
CA LYS A 712 10.09 -18.86 -38.97
C LYS A 712 11.53 -19.10 -39.48
N GLU A 713 11.96 -18.30 -40.45
CA GLU A 713 13.26 -18.39 -41.13
C GLU A 713 13.69 -17.00 -41.62
N GLY A 714 14.94 -16.84 -42.02
CA GLY A 714 15.50 -15.58 -42.53
C GLY A 714 16.90 -15.33 -42.01
N ASP A 715 17.24 -14.07 -41.76
CA ASP A 715 18.45 -13.63 -41.04
C ASP A 715 18.24 -13.53 -39.52
N PHE A 716 16.99 -13.64 -39.07
CA PHE A 716 16.59 -13.87 -37.68
C PHE A 716 15.28 -14.67 -37.66
N VAL A 717 14.95 -15.25 -36.51
CA VAL A 717 13.63 -15.87 -36.25
C VAL A 717 12.98 -15.20 -35.04
N ARG A 718 11.65 -15.21 -35.01
CA ARG A 718 10.88 -14.45 -34.01
C ARG A 718 9.59 -15.15 -33.59
N VAL A 719 9.39 -15.20 -32.27
CA VAL A 719 8.14 -15.64 -31.62
C VAL A 719 7.61 -14.50 -30.75
N GLU A 720 6.31 -14.29 -30.79
CA GLU A 720 5.57 -13.44 -29.86
C GLU A 720 4.80 -14.33 -28.89
N MET A 721 4.82 -13.99 -27.60
CA MET A 721 4.03 -14.64 -26.56
C MET A 721 3.32 -13.59 -25.74
N GLU A 722 2.00 -13.68 -25.63
CA GLU A 722 1.18 -12.69 -24.91
C GLU A 722 0.16 -13.34 -23.98
N THR A 723 -0.24 -12.61 -22.96
CA THR A 723 -1.32 -12.99 -22.07
C THR A 723 -1.96 -11.75 -21.45
N ASP A 724 -3.13 -11.95 -20.84
CA ASP A 724 -3.86 -10.92 -20.11
C ASP A 724 -4.17 -11.43 -18.70
N TYR A 725 -3.78 -10.65 -17.70
CA TYR A 725 -4.09 -10.90 -16.30
C TYR A 725 -5.17 -9.95 -15.82
N PHE A 726 -6.41 -10.27 -16.17
CA PHE A 726 -7.58 -9.49 -15.79
C PHE A 726 -7.50 -8.03 -16.24
N GLY A 727 -6.97 -7.75 -17.43
CA GLY A 727 -6.76 -6.41 -17.97
C GLY A 727 -5.36 -5.84 -17.72
N ASN A 728 -4.41 -6.64 -17.24
CA ASN A 728 -2.98 -6.31 -17.26
C ASN A 728 -2.33 -7.14 -18.38
N HIS A 729 -2.02 -6.48 -19.49
CA HIS A 729 -1.48 -7.15 -20.67
C HIS A 729 0.05 -7.23 -20.59
N LEU A 730 0.58 -8.42 -20.83
CA LEU A 730 2.02 -8.66 -20.93
C LEU A 730 2.32 -9.42 -22.23
N LYS A 731 3.16 -8.82 -23.06
CA LYS A 731 3.65 -9.41 -24.29
C LYS A 731 5.17 -9.46 -24.29
N LYS A 732 5.71 -10.61 -24.67
CA LYS A 732 7.13 -10.82 -24.92
C LYS A 732 7.37 -11.14 -26.37
N THR A 733 8.39 -10.54 -26.96
CA THR A 733 8.87 -10.90 -28.30
C THR A 733 10.30 -11.40 -28.21
N PHE A 734 10.50 -12.66 -28.60
CA PHE A 734 11.79 -13.33 -28.63
C PHE A 734 12.35 -13.26 -30.04
N THR A 735 13.59 -12.77 -30.20
CA THR A 735 14.28 -12.73 -31.49
C THR A 735 15.67 -13.37 -31.38
N LEU A 736 15.91 -14.43 -32.14
CA LEU A 736 17.24 -15.04 -32.29
C LEU A 736 17.86 -14.57 -33.61
N TYR A 737 18.99 -13.89 -33.54
CA TYR A 737 19.69 -13.37 -34.71
C TYR A 737 20.58 -14.44 -35.33
N GLY A 738 20.69 -14.46 -36.65
CA GLY A 738 21.26 -15.60 -37.37
C GLY A 738 22.77 -15.77 -37.31
N ASN A 739 23.50 -14.67 -37.19
CA ASN A 739 24.97 -14.61 -37.28
C ASN A 739 25.66 -14.49 -35.91
N SER A 740 24.94 -14.65 -34.81
CA SER A 740 25.48 -14.50 -33.46
C SER A 740 24.66 -15.27 -32.44
N PRO A 741 25.18 -15.55 -31.23
CA PRO A 741 24.37 -16.13 -30.16
C PRO A 741 23.30 -15.16 -29.60
N LEU A 742 23.25 -13.90 -30.04
CA LEU A 742 22.35 -12.88 -29.48
C LEU A 742 20.88 -13.31 -29.53
N LEU A 743 20.28 -13.45 -28.34
CA LEU A 743 18.84 -13.56 -28.14
C LEU A 743 18.34 -12.26 -27.52
N GLU A 744 17.31 -11.69 -28.12
CA GLU A 744 16.61 -10.52 -27.60
C GLU A 744 15.26 -10.94 -27.03
N VAL A 745 14.93 -10.41 -25.84
CA VAL A 745 13.62 -10.49 -25.20
C VAL A 745 13.07 -9.07 -25.05
N ARG A 746 12.05 -8.72 -25.84
CA ARG A 746 11.35 -7.45 -25.71
C ARG A 746 10.10 -7.62 -24.89
N PHE A 747 9.86 -6.67 -24.01
CA PHE A 747 8.67 -6.60 -23.18
C PHE A 747 7.80 -5.42 -23.60
N GLU A 748 6.51 -5.67 -23.68
CA GLU A 748 5.46 -4.68 -23.80
C GLU A 748 4.43 -4.95 -22.69
N LEU A 749 4.25 -3.98 -21.79
CA LEU A 749 3.35 -4.08 -20.64
C LEU A 749 2.32 -2.95 -20.69
N ASP A 750 1.04 -3.28 -20.58
CA ASP A 750 -0.04 -2.32 -20.34
C ASP A 750 -0.83 -2.76 -19.09
N PHE A 751 -0.45 -2.17 -17.95
CA PHE A 751 -0.93 -2.57 -16.63
C PHE A 751 -1.85 -1.50 -16.06
N LYS A 752 -2.94 -1.96 -15.42
CA LYS A 752 -3.93 -1.10 -14.76
C LYS A 752 -3.89 -1.18 -13.23
N ASN A 753 -3.29 -2.24 -12.68
CA ASN A 753 -3.29 -2.54 -11.25
C ASN A 753 -2.08 -1.89 -10.55
N PRO A 754 -2.25 -0.83 -9.71
CA PRO A 754 -1.16 -0.05 -9.11
C PRO A 754 -0.23 -0.82 -8.20
N GLU A 755 -0.68 -1.95 -7.64
CA GLU A 755 0.11 -2.81 -6.76
C GLU A 755 1.11 -3.70 -7.51
N ALA A 756 0.92 -3.91 -8.82
CA ALA A 756 1.88 -4.59 -9.70
C ALA A 756 2.80 -3.53 -10.34
N ASN A 757 3.78 -3.11 -9.56
CA ASN A 757 4.55 -1.88 -9.78
C ASN A 757 6.02 -2.10 -10.12
N VAL A 758 6.58 -3.30 -9.94
CA VAL A 758 7.96 -3.64 -10.32
C VAL A 758 8.00 -5.04 -10.95
N ILE A 759 8.73 -5.16 -12.05
CA ILE A 759 9.09 -6.45 -12.67
C ILE A 759 10.60 -6.68 -12.51
N GLY A 760 11.00 -7.91 -12.19
CA GLY A 760 12.38 -8.36 -12.23
C GLY A 760 12.59 -9.40 -13.33
N PRO A 761 12.94 -9.02 -14.57
CA PRO A 761 13.38 -9.97 -15.59
C PRO A 761 14.57 -10.77 -15.04
N GLN A 762 14.52 -12.09 -15.09
CA GLN A 762 15.32 -12.93 -14.23
C GLN A 762 16.02 -14.05 -15.03
N PRO A 763 17.24 -13.83 -15.53
CA PRO A 763 18.14 -14.94 -15.83
C PRO A 763 18.49 -15.68 -14.53
N ILE A 764 18.13 -16.95 -14.46
CA ILE A 764 18.56 -17.86 -13.41
C ILE A 764 19.74 -18.63 -13.96
N LEU A 765 20.92 -18.41 -13.39
CA LEU A 765 22.20 -18.91 -13.87
C LEU A 765 22.61 -20.17 -13.10
N GLU A 766 23.11 -21.12 -13.88
CA GLU A 766 23.69 -22.40 -13.49
C GLU A 766 24.67 -22.71 -14.64
N LEU A 767 25.96 -22.41 -14.45
CA LEU A 767 26.97 -22.45 -15.51
C LEU A 767 27.92 -23.64 -15.31
N GLY A 768 28.16 -24.42 -16.37
CA GLY A 768 29.00 -25.63 -16.29
C GLY A 768 28.26 -26.82 -15.69
N GLN A 769 28.98 -27.89 -15.35
CA GLN A 769 28.38 -29.10 -14.73
C GLN A 769 28.35 -29.05 -13.21
N VAL A 770 29.18 -28.20 -12.59
CA VAL A 770 29.28 -28.04 -11.15
C VAL A 770 28.97 -26.59 -10.81
N HIS A 771 28.13 -26.39 -9.81
CA HIS A 771 27.65 -25.07 -9.41
C HIS A 771 28.19 -24.73 -8.03
N GLY A 772 29.18 -23.85 -8.04
CA GLY A 772 29.99 -23.57 -6.88
C GLY A 772 30.88 -22.36 -7.05
N THR A 773 32.01 -22.36 -6.35
CA THR A 773 32.92 -21.22 -6.31
C THR A 773 33.61 -20.91 -7.63
N GLU A 774 33.60 -21.86 -8.57
CA GLU A 774 34.09 -21.78 -9.96
C GLU A 774 33.29 -20.81 -10.84
N GLU A 775 32.02 -20.58 -10.49
CA GLU A 775 31.17 -19.58 -11.11
C GLU A 775 31.54 -18.19 -10.60
N VAL A 776 31.99 -17.33 -11.51
CA VAL A 776 32.36 -15.95 -11.23
C VAL A 776 31.38 -15.01 -11.91
N PHE A 777 30.72 -14.18 -11.13
CA PHE A 777 29.79 -13.17 -11.62
C PHE A 777 30.42 -11.80 -11.57
N THR A 778 30.45 -11.10 -12.71
CA THR A 778 31.07 -9.78 -12.85
C THR A 778 30.01 -8.72 -13.14
N VAL A 779 30.04 -7.64 -12.37
CA VAL A 779 29.07 -6.54 -12.47
C VAL A 779 29.79 -5.18 -12.54
N PRO A 780 29.41 -4.26 -13.46
CA PRO A 780 29.93 -2.90 -13.55
C PRO A 780 29.28 -1.99 -12.50
N THR A 781 29.71 -2.09 -11.25
CA THR A 781 29.21 -1.23 -10.17
C THR A 781 29.60 0.24 -10.39
N MET A 782 29.03 1.15 -9.59
CA MET A 782 29.42 2.56 -9.62
C MET A 782 30.92 2.80 -9.35
N ASP A 783 31.56 1.91 -8.57
CA ASP A 783 32.98 2.02 -8.18
C ASP A 783 33.94 1.21 -9.08
N GLY A 784 33.42 0.57 -10.14
CA GLY A 784 34.18 -0.26 -11.06
C GLY A 784 33.66 -1.70 -11.15
N LEU A 785 34.42 -2.56 -11.83
CA LEU A 785 34.07 -3.98 -11.94
C LEU A 785 34.21 -4.66 -10.58
N LYS A 786 33.18 -5.40 -10.19
CA LYS A 786 33.18 -6.21 -8.98
C LYS A 786 32.84 -7.65 -9.34
N GLU A 787 33.61 -8.56 -8.76
CA GLU A 787 33.39 -9.99 -8.87
C GLU A 787 32.64 -10.52 -7.64
N TYR A 788 31.76 -11.47 -7.90
CA TYR A 788 31.01 -12.22 -6.91
C TYR A 788 31.16 -13.71 -7.22
N ARG A 789 31.17 -14.54 -6.18
CA ARG A 789 31.22 -16.00 -6.29
C ARG A 789 30.11 -16.59 -5.46
N MET A 790 29.62 -17.74 -5.89
CA MET A 790 28.63 -18.52 -5.14
C MET A 790 29.10 -18.74 -3.70
N ARG A 791 28.17 -18.57 -2.75
CA ARG A 791 28.36 -18.84 -1.33
C ARG A 791 27.58 -20.10 -0.96
N PRO A 792 28.13 -21.30 -1.14
CA PRO A 792 27.38 -22.55 -0.96
C PRO A 792 26.94 -22.78 0.49
N GLU A 793 27.46 -22.03 1.45
CA GLU A 793 27.15 -22.17 2.87
C GLU A 793 25.94 -21.36 3.36
N LYS A 794 25.37 -20.45 2.55
CA LYS A 794 24.27 -19.57 2.98
C LYS A 794 23.54 -18.86 1.84
N TYR A 795 22.31 -18.40 2.12
CA TYR A 795 21.65 -17.37 1.33
C TYR A 795 22.45 -16.08 1.29
N TYR A 796 22.37 -15.41 0.15
CA TYR A 796 23.01 -14.12 -0.02
C TYR A 796 22.34 -13.33 -1.12
N GLY A 797 22.11 -12.04 -0.88
CA GLY A 797 21.61 -11.13 -1.91
C GLY A 797 22.16 -9.72 -1.76
N GLN A 798 22.23 -8.98 -2.86
CA GLN A 798 22.62 -7.58 -2.87
C GLN A 798 21.78 -6.76 -3.87
N ALA A 799 21.49 -5.52 -3.49
CA ALA A 799 21.01 -4.48 -4.39
C ALA A 799 22.21 -3.69 -4.93
N ILE A 800 22.49 -3.82 -6.23
CA ILE A 800 23.70 -3.28 -6.85
C ILE A 800 23.35 -2.11 -7.78
N ASN A 801 23.85 -0.91 -7.45
CA ASN A 801 23.83 0.21 -8.38
C ASN A 801 24.89 0.00 -9.46
N VAL A 802 24.45 -0.08 -10.71
CA VAL A 802 25.30 -0.36 -11.86
C VAL A 802 25.51 0.88 -12.72
N LYS A 803 26.75 1.06 -13.18
CA LYS A 803 27.16 2.15 -14.06
C LYS A 803 26.75 1.87 -15.51
N GLU A 804 26.90 0.62 -15.94
CA GLU A 804 26.52 0.14 -17.27
C GLU A 804 25.47 -0.97 -17.13
N GLY A 805 24.55 -1.05 -18.10
CA GLY A 805 23.43 -1.98 -18.07
C GLY A 805 23.78 -3.38 -18.53
N TRP A 806 24.67 -4.06 -17.80
CA TRP A 806 25.01 -5.45 -18.07
C TRP A 806 25.47 -6.19 -16.82
N ASN A 807 25.41 -7.52 -16.86
CA ASN A 807 26.01 -8.43 -15.88
C ASN A 807 26.58 -9.65 -16.62
N ALA A 808 27.57 -10.29 -16.03
CA ALA A 808 28.18 -11.48 -16.61
C ALA A 808 28.32 -12.60 -15.59
N GLY A 809 28.23 -13.84 -16.05
CA GLY A 809 28.63 -15.04 -15.33
C GLY A 809 29.65 -15.81 -16.16
N TYR A 810 30.62 -16.43 -15.50
CA TYR A 810 31.67 -17.21 -16.15
C TYR A 810 32.05 -18.41 -15.30
N ASP A 811 31.94 -19.60 -15.87
CA ASP A 811 32.54 -20.79 -15.27
C ASP A 811 34.02 -20.86 -15.64
N THR A 812 34.87 -20.81 -14.61
CA THR A 812 36.32 -20.78 -14.77
C THR A 812 36.95 -22.14 -15.11
N SER A 813 36.21 -23.24 -14.98
CA SER A 813 36.68 -24.60 -15.21
C SER A 813 36.36 -25.08 -16.63
N GLU A 814 35.16 -24.79 -17.12
CA GLU A 814 34.61 -25.27 -18.39
C GLU A 814 34.67 -24.21 -19.50
N HIS A 815 35.04 -22.98 -19.14
CA HIS A 815 35.15 -21.83 -20.04
C HIS A 815 33.84 -21.58 -20.80
N ILE A 816 32.74 -21.44 -20.05
CA ILE A 816 31.44 -21.03 -20.57
C ILE A 816 31.01 -19.73 -19.90
N SER A 817 30.46 -18.80 -20.68
CA SER A 817 30.03 -17.48 -20.21
C SER A 817 28.60 -17.18 -20.56
N PHE A 818 27.99 -16.36 -19.71
CA PHE A 818 26.73 -15.67 -19.93
C PHE A 818 26.97 -14.16 -19.80
N VAL A 819 26.38 -13.37 -20.69
CA VAL A 819 26.28 -11.92 -20.55
C VAL A 819 24.84 -11.48 -20.78
N GLY A 820 24.30 -10.76 -19.82
CA GLY A 820 23.01 -10.09 -19.89
C GLY A 820 23.20 -8.60 -20.12
N ALA A 821 22.38 -7.96 -20.97
CA ALA A 821 22.37 -6.51 -21.15
C ALA A 821 20.95 -5.93 -21.19
N PHE A 822 20.80 -4.72 -20.64
CA PHE A 822 19.53 -4.05 -20.42
C PHE A 822 19.68 -2.51 -20.39
N PRO A 823 18.59 -1.74 -20.50
CA PRO A 823 18.62 -0.27 -20.41
C PRO A 823 18.81 0.20 -18.95
N VAL A 824 20.04 0.59 -18.58
CA VAL A 824 20.48 0.82 -17.19
C VAL A 824 19.74 1.92 -16.42
N LYS A 825 19.02 2.79 -17.12
CA LYS A 825 18.24 3.90 -16.55
C LYS A 825 16.82 3.51 -16.16
N GLN A 826 16.29 2.38 -16.62
CA GLN A 826 14.94 1.92 -16.24
C GLN A 826 14.93 1.21 -14.88
N PRO A 827 15.86 0.28 -14.58
CA PRO A 827 15.86 -0.41 -13.29
C PRO A 827 16.22 0.52 -12.13
N ILE A 828 15.64 0.28 -10.95
CA ILE A 828 16.02 0.92 -9.70
C ILE A 828 17.49 0.54 -9.39
N PHE A 829 17.77 -0.76 -9.40
CA PHE A 829 19.09 -1.38 -9.24
C PHE A 829 19.12 -2.75 -9.93
N LEU A 830 20.30 -3.35 -10.01
CA LEU A 830 20.46 -4.77 -10.36
C LEU A 830 20.45 -5.58 -9.06
N HIS A 831 19.41 -6.38 -8.84
CA HIS A 831 19.34 -7.30 -7.72
C HIS A 831 20.11 -8.57 -8.05
N MET A 832 20.96 -9.01 -7.15
CA MET A 832 21.61 -10.32 -7.22
C MET A 832 21.10 -11.18 -6.08
N TRP A 833 20.72 -12.41 -6.38
CA TRP A 833 20.30 -13.40 -5.38
C TRP A 833 21.02 -14.72 -5.61
N MET A 834 21.73 -15.21 -4.60
CA MET A 834 22.32 -16.55 -4.57
C MET A 834 21.43 -17.43 -3.71
N ASN A 835 20.73 -18.34 -4.37
CA ASN A 835 19.80 -19.24 -3.70
C ASN A 835 20.53 -20.47 -3.15
N HIS A 836 19.92 -21.09 -2.15
CA HIS A 836 20.46 -22.23 -1.42
C HIS A 836 19.33 -23.24 -1.11
N PRO A 837 19.61 -24.54 -0.91
CA PRO A 837 18.60 -25.57 -0.65
C PRO A 837 17.72 -25.44 0.60
N ASP A 838 18.16 -24.75 1.65
CA ASP A 838 17.33 -24.43 2.84
C ASP A 838 16.11 -23.52 2.55
N ASN A 839 15.94 -23.04 1.32
CA ASN A 839 14.85 -22.17 0.91
C ASN A 839 13.73 -23.13 0.61
N SER A 840 12.83 -23.27 1.59
CA SER A 840 11.72 -24.22 1.49
C SER A 840 10.84 -23.98 0.26
N GLU A 841 10.85 -22.77 -0.29
CA GLU A 841 10.11 -22.40 -1.50
C GLU A 841 10.91 -22.71 -2.79
N ALA A 842 12.23 -22.74 -2.78
CA ALA A 842 13.04 -23.10 -3.94
C ALA A 842 14.33 -23.80 -3.48
N PRO A 843 14.31 -25.12 -3.22
CA PRO A 843 15.40 -25.81 -2.54
C PRO A 843 16.52 -26.23 -3.51
N HIS A 844 17.11 -25.26 -4.21
CA HIS A 844 18.11 -25.47 -5.26
C HIS A 844 19.27 -24.47 -5.14
N TYR A 845 20.42 -24.84 -5.69
CA TYR A 845 21.52 -23.90 -5.91
C TYR A 845 21.34 -23.22 -7.26
N TYR A 846 21.34 -21.89 -7.29
CA TYR A 846 21.37 -21.09 -8.51
C TYR A 846 21.65 -19.62 -8.17
N VAL A 847 21.94 -18.81 -9.19
CA VAL A 847 22.13 -17.36 -9.03
C VAL A 847 21.20 -16.57 -9.95
N GLU A 848 20.52 -15.57 -9.42
CA GLU A 848 19.62 -14.68 -10.16
C GLU A 848 20.24 -13.29 -10.28
N PHE A 849 20.09 -12.67 -11.45
CA PHE A 849 20.42 -11.26 -11.69
C PHE A 849 19.23 -10.51 -12.26
N GLN A 850 18.49 -9.82 -11.40
CA GLN A 850 17.22 -9.19 -11.75
C GLN A 850 17.37 -7.66 -11.84
N PRO A 851 17.32 -7.03 -13.04
CA PRO A 851 17.10 -5.59 -13.14
C PRO A 851 15.69 -5.25 -12.67
N TRP A 852 15.54 -4.84 -11.41
CA TRP A 852 14.25 -4.46 -10.84
C TRP A 852 13.72 -3.18 -11.48
N THR A 853 12.73 -3.32 -12.33
CA THR A 853 12.26 -2.27 -13.23
C THR A 853 10.85 -1.84 -12.86
N PRO A 854 10.62 -0.56 -12.51
CA PRO A 854 9.28 -0.07 -12.25
C PRO A 854 8.37 -0.21 -13.47
N ILE A 855 7.14 -0.67 -13.24
CA ILE A 855 6.11 -0.80 -14.25
C ILE A 855 5.41 0.54 -14.44
N ILE A 856 5.49 1.07 -15.66
CA ILE A 856 4.81 2.32 -16.02
C ILE A 856 3.34 2.03 -16.30
N GLN A 857 2.44 2.78 -15.67
CA GLN A 857 0.99 2.65 -15.83
C GLN A 857 0.41 3.79 -16.66
N LYS A 858 -0.81 3.59 -17.19
CA LYS A 858 -1.51 4.57 -18.07
C LYS A 858 -0.78 4.84 -19.39
N SER A 859 0.20 4.01 -19.74
CA SER A 859 0.92 3.98 -21.01
C SER A 859 1.45 2.57 -21.22
N THR A 860 1.60 2.15 -22.46
CA THR A 860 2.40 0.96 -22.78
C THR A 860 3.85 1.18 -22.35
N MET A 861 4.36 0.34 -21.47
CA MET A 861 5.76 0.29 -21.08
C MET A 861 6.53 -0.62 -22.03
N PHE A 862 7.68 -0.14 -22.50
CA PHE A 862 8.62 -0.95 -23.26
C PHE A 862 9.90 -1.20 -22.46
N PHE A 863 10.35 -2.45 -22.45
CA PHE A 863 11.63 -2.85 -21.88
C PHE A 863 12.30 -3.90 -22.76
N SER A 864 13.61 -4.05 -22.69
CA SER A 864 14.36 -5.02 -23.48
C SER A 864 15.48 -5.63 -22.66
N TYR A 865 15.70 -6.93 -22.86
CA TYR A 865 16.79 -7.69 -22.30
C TYR A 865 17.49 -8.48 -23.40
N TYR A 866 18.82 -8.54 -23.34
CA TYR A 866 19.65 -9.20 -24.33
C TYR A 866 20.49 -10.28 -23.65
N ILE A 867 20.48 -11.49 -24.20
CA ILE A 867 21.22 -12.65 -23.71
C ILE A 867 22.30 -13.03 -24.72
N TRP A 868 23.52 -13.23 -24.20
CA TRP A 868 24.67 -13.71 -24.95
C TRP A 868 25.37 -14.82 -24.16
N GLY A 869 25.12 -16.08 -24.52
CA GLY A 869 25.90 -17.22 -24.01
C GLY A 869 26.99 -17.62 -25.00
N SER A 870 28.18 -17.96 -24.51
CA SER A 870 29.29 -18.35 -25.39
C SER A 870 30.28 -19.30 -24.71
N GLY A 871 31.02 -20.06 -25.52
CA GLY A 871 32.15 -20.87 -25.05
C GLY A 871 33.47 -20.11 -24.94
N ASP A 872 33.40 -18.77 -24.92
CA ASP A 872 34.50 -17.83 -24.77
C ASP A 872 34.40 -17.09 -23.42
N THR A 873 35.35 -16.20 -23.13
CA THR A 873 35.29 -15.35 -21.92
C THR A 873 34.19 -14.30 -22.02
N TRP A 874 33.68 -13.86 -20.87
CA TRP A 874 32.57 -12.89 -20.81
C TRP A 874 32.96 -11.51 -21.40
N GLU A 875 34.23 -11.12 -21.36
CA GLU A 875 34.73 -9.86 -21.92
C GLU A 875 34.49 -9.77 -23.42
N ASN A 876 34.63 -10.90 -24.13
CA ASN A 876 34.32 -10.97 -25.55
C ASN A 876 32.82 -10.74 -25.80
N GLY A 877 31.95 -11.36 -24.98
CA GLY A 877 30.51 -11.12 -25.03
C GLY A 877 30.13 -9.65 -24.81
N VAL A 878 30.67 -9.02 -23.77
CA VAL A 878 30.45 -7.59 -23.49
C VAL A 878 30.97 -6.71 -24.63
N MET A 879 32.14 -7.02 -25.20
CA MET A 879 32.68 -6.31 -26.36
C MET A 879 31.76 -6.43 -27.59
N GLU A 880 31.22 -7.63 -27.86
CA GLU A 880 30.31 -7.86 -28.98
C GLU A 880 28.97 -7.14 -28.81
N LEU A 881 28.44 -7.08 -27.59
CA LEU A 881 27.26 -6.27 -27.26
C LEU A 881 27.56 -4.77 -27.42
N ARG A 882 28.73 -4.30 -26.99
CA ARG A 882 29.13 -2.89 -27.17
C ARG A 882 29.23 -2.50 -28.64
N LYS A 883 29.83 -3.34 -29.49
CA LYS A 883 29.89 -3.17 -30.96
C LYS A 883 28.52 -3.13 -31.63
N ARG A 884 27.50 -3.70 -30.98
CA ARG A 884 26.10 -3.69 -31.44
C ARG A 884 25.28 -2.54 -30.86
N ASN A 885 25.93 -1.60 -30.17
CA ASN A 885 25.27 -0.51 -29.46
C ASN A 885 24.24 -1.03 -28.44
N LEU A 886 24.57 -2.11 -27.73
CA LEU A 886 23.70 -2.77 -26.73
C LEU A 886 24.14 -2.55 -25.27
N ILE A 887 25.19 -1.76 -25.03
CA ILE A 887 25.60 -1.38 -23.68
C ILE A 887 25.15 0.06 -23.42
N SER A 888 24.32 0.27 -22.41
CA SER A 888 23.84 1.59 -21.97
C SER A 888 24.57 2.05 -20.70
N THR A 889 24.63 3.35 -20.45
CA THR A 889 25.34 3.96 -19.30
C THR A 889 24.43 4.93 -18.53
N ARG A 890 24.50 4.95 -17.19
CA ARG A 890 23.70 5.85 -16.34
C ARG A 890 24.11 7.31 -16.51
#